data_AF-A0A0S8KIG5-F1
#
_entry.id   AF-A0A0S8KIG5-F1
#
_cell.length_a   1.000
_cell.length_b   1.000
_cell.length_c   1.000
_cell.angle_alpha   90.00
_cell.angle_beta   90.00
_cell.angle_gamma   90.00
#
_symmetry.space_group_name_H-M   'P 1'
#
loop_
_entity.id
_entity.type
_entity.pdbx_description
1 polymer ?
#
loop_
_entity_poly.entity_id
_entity_poly.type
_entity_poly.pdbx_seq_one_letter_code
_entity_poly.pdbx_strand_id
1 'polypeptide(L)'
;MMKPSGVMTVHLRSLKTVLLLICLVFPGLWTARCQESRHGYWLPAKGTMRIFLVFAEVLNDPDEPGFIEGWEPGKLPRSPGYFFDHDLKRGDQPEGILTRYYYQASFGTFLVLADYYPDLISIDFKEMTNRGFTQVLDTIMRRTGRDIITANGYSVNAGDFDFFSMASGHGTPKASKPDSLMDMVMVIWRVNSKITTSSSGGYCMPYLMRYPFKSMKGFMAYSYFVNEGASNYVILRHEFSHLLLGGNNFHTGGSGAGTKTFMSSAGGYAMLSSWDRSSQVYNAFDRRRLGWRPPENQYQISARDPATGTEIEADLIYKQPFNHSSNEFILRDFVSTGDAVRIELPYVQVPSGTVNKQWLWLENHQNLPGNLDHGNAQRKGIYAFVQVDKEPLSGSGTYGGNCNYTWPLSAMGNYDMIIDENEELYHVNDELENPLTGYNNLILGAWDLKDRDGNIYRDELFLAKNMKVNGAFLDSSVYGLDTYPLFGTALDAFLPGDRMAIDQNPAAVPLLTYRTPSSGRARPGAPAPIDNRIIHLNGIAIDIIEQLDDGSIRIRISWNENRLQSSVRWCGNIHLHERLEINKKVTLLVDQGLTPQKPVDPMEFKGQQIFADASSLVLQPGSSLVLGKRSTVVIDNGSTLTLLGGSVIEIGPRASIIIG
;
A
#
# COMPACT_ATOMS: atom_id res chain seq x y z
N MET A 1 -4.71 -0.08 88.75
CA MET A 1 -5.50 -1.34 88.82
C MET A 1 -6.73 -1.18 87.93
N MET A 2 -6.66 -1.57 86.66
CA MET A 2 -7.81 -1.70 85.75
C MET A 2 -7.48 -2.69 84.62
N LYS A 3 -8.52 -3.37 84.15
CA LYS A 3 -8.63 -4.68 83.48
C LYS A 3 -8.09 -4.77 82.03
N PRO A 4 -7.88 -6.00 81.49
CA PRO A 4 -7.32 -6.23 80.16
C PRO A 4 -8.38 -6.18 79.06
N SER A 5 -7.98 -5.73 77.86
CA SER A 5 -8.78 -5.70 76.64
C SER A 5 -8.71 -7.04 75.90
N GLY A 6 -9.89 -7.52 75.45
CA GLY A 6 -10.07 -8.80 74.78
C GLY A 6 -9.58 -8.82 73.33
N VAL A 7 -9.06 -9.98 72.93
CA VAL A 7 -8.67 -10.33 71.57
C VAL A 7 -9.92 -10.75 70.79
N MET A 8 -10.20 -10.06 69.67
CA MET A 8 -11.28 -10.41 68.75
C MET A 8 -10.73 -11.31 67.64
N THR A 9 -11.15 -12.57 67.61
CA THR A 9 -10.78 -13.55 66.58
C THR A 9 -11.73 -13.38 65.38
N VAL A 10 -11.23 -12.93 64.23
CA VAL A 10 -12.02 -12.82 62.99
C VAL A 10 -11.94 -14.13 62.21
N HIS A 11 -13.10 -14.74 61.96
CA HIS A 11 -13.26 -15.98 61.21
C HIS A 11 -12.87 -15.83 59.73
N LEU A 12 -11.73 -16.40 59.36
CA LEU A 12 -11.13 -16.45 58.01
C LEU A 12 -11.80 -17.46 57.03
N ARG A 13 -13.11 -17.70 57.15
CA ARG A 13 -13.81 -18.70 56.30
C ARG A 13 -14.66 -18.13 55.16
N SER A 14 -14.91 -16.82 55.07
CA SER A 14 -15.72 -16.23 53.98
C SER A 14 -14.90 -15.63 52.81
N LEU A 15 -13.59 -15.39 52.98
CA LEU A 15 -12.80 -14.70 51.95
C LEU A 15 -12.44 -15.59 50.75
N LYS A 16 -12.31 -16.91 50.96
CA LYS A 16 -11.95 -17.86 49.88
C LYS A 16 -13.10 -18.08 48.89
N THR A 17 -14.36 -18.04 49.34
CA THR A 17 -15.52 -18.22 48.46
C THR A 17 -15.83 -16.97 47.64
N VAL A 18 -15.57 -15.77 48.18
CA VAL A 18 -15.74 -14.49 47.46
C VAL A 18 -14.62 -14.29 46.42
N LEU A 19 -13.37 -14.65 46.71
CA LEU A 19 -12.30 -14.60 45.70
C LEU A 19 -12.52 -15.62 44.56
N LEU A 20 -13.05 -16.83 44.86
CA LEU A 20 -13.34 -17.82 43.83
C LEU A 20 -14.50 -17.40 42.91
N LEU A 21 -15.52 -16.71 43.46
CA LEU A 21 -16.61 -16.14 42.65
C LEU A 21 -16.16 -14.95 41.80
N ILE A 22 -15.26 -14.10 42.29
CA ILE A 22 -14.69 -13.00 41.49
C ILE A 22 -13.83 -13.56 40.34
N CYS A 23 -13.07 -14.64 40.54
CA CYS A 23 -12.32 -15.28 39.46
C CYS A 23 -13.18 -16.07 38.46
N LEU A 24 -14.40 -16.49 38.83
CA LEU A 24 -15.31 -17.24 37.95
C LEU A 24 -16.35 -16.35 37.23
N VAL A 25 -16.61 -15.13 37.73
CA VAL A 25 -17.56 -14.18 37.10
C VAL A 25 -16.87 -13.18 36.17
N PHE A 26 -15.55 -12.98 36.28
CA PHE A 26 -14.80 -12.03 35.44
C PHE A 26 -14.16 -12.50 34.12
N PRO A 27 -14.05 -13.80 33.75
CA PRO A 27 -13.52 -14.15 32.43
C PRO A 27 -14.50 -13.82 31.29
N GLY A 28 -15.78 -13.55 31.59
CA GLY A 28 -16.81 -13.23 30.60
C GLY A 28 -17.02 -11.74 30.28
N LEU A 29 -16.40 -10.82 31.02
CA LEU A 29 -16.66 -9.37 30.90
C LEU A 29 -15.49 -8.55 30.35
N TRP A 30 -14.37 -9.20 30.01
CA TRP A 30 -13.14 -8.55 29.54
C TRP A 30 -12.64 -9.09 28.20
N THR A 31 -13.52 -9.63 27.34
CA THR A 31 -13.26 -9.48 25.90
C THR A 31 -13.56 -8.03 25.54
N ALA A 32 -12.63 -7.12 25.86
CA ALA A 32 -12.52 -5.91 25.06
C ALA A 32 -12.51 -6.41 23.62
N ARG A 33 -13.57 -6.09 22.84
CA ARG A 33 -13.70 -6.51 21.45
C ARG A 33 -12.51 -5.91 20.72
N CYS A 34 -11.44 -6.69 20.61
CA CYS A 34 -10.20 -6.24 20.02
C CYS A 34 -10.52 -5.96 18.55
N GLN A 35 -10.26 -4.73 18.10
CA GLN A 35 -10.37 -4.41 16.68
C GLN A 35 -9.45 -5.38 15.92
N GLU A 36 -9.92 -5.92 14.81
CA GLU A 36 -9.14 -6.80 13.95
C GLU A 36 -9.41 -6.44 12.48
N SER A 37 -8.32 -6.26 11.74
CA SER A 37 -8.33 -5.89 10.32
C SER A 37 -9.03 -6.91 9.43
N ARG A 38 -8.92 -8.21 9.77
CA ARG A 38 -9.58 -9.31 9.06
C ARG A 38 -11.10 -9.33 9.17
N HIS A 39 -11.68 -8.46 10.01
CA HIS A 39 -13.12 -8.23 10.06
C HIS A 39 -13.58 -7.04 9.21
N GLY A 40 -12.65 -6.43 8.46
CA GLY A 40 -12.85 -5.18 7.72
C GLY A 40 -13.02 -3.98 8.66
N TYR A 41 -12.80 -2.78 8.13
CA TYR A 41 -12.92 -1.53 8.87
C TYR A 41 -14.37 -1.28 9.29
N TRP A 42 -15.22 -0.89 8.35
CA TRP A 42 -16.64 -0.62 8.59
C TRP A 42 -17.53 -1.75 8.07
N LEU A 43 -17.31 -2.17 6.82
CA LEU A 43 -17.96 -3.32 6.20
C LEU A 43 -17.22 -4.62 6.56
N PRO A 44 -17.84 -5.81 6.39
CA PRO A 44 -17.14 -7.08 6.53
C PRO A 44 -16.10 -7.25 5.42
N ALA A 45 -15.03 -7.98 5.71
CA ALA A 45 -14.05 -8.39 4.71
C ALA A 45 -14.40 -9.73 4.02
N LYS A 46 -15.56 -10.33 4.32
CA LYS A 46 -15.97 -11.64 3.77
C LYS A 46 -17.49 -11.78 3.75
N GLY A 47 -17.99 -12.74 2.98
CA GLY A 47 -19.41 -12.98 2.73
C GLY A 47 -19.92 -12.20 1.52
N THR A 48 -21.24 -12.14 1.38
CA THR A 48 -21.92 -11.49 0.26
C THR A 48 -22.70 -10.29 0.77
N MET A 49 -22.53 -9.13 0.13
CA MET A 49 -23.42 -7.97 0.30
C MET A 49 -24.06 -7.61 -1.02
N ARG A 50 -25.25 -6.98 -0.95
CA ARG A 50 -25.89 -6.35 -2.10
C ARG A 50 -26.12 -4.87 -1.83
N ILE A 51 -25.57 -4.03 -2.68
CA ILE A 51 -25.72 -2.58 -2.64
C ILE A 51 -27.02 -2.20 -3.34
N PHE A 52 -27.82 -1.34 -2.70
CA PHE A 52 -28.92 -0.67 -3.40
C PHE A 52 -28.36 0.52 -4.17
N LEU A 53 -28.34 0.38 -5.50
CA LEU A 53 -27.73 1.33 -6.41
C LEU A 53 -28.80 2.27 -7.00
N VAL A 54 -28.49 3.55 -7.07
CA VAL A 54 -29.36 4.55 -7.70
C VAL A 54 -28.54 5.39 -8.66
N PHE A 55 -29.05 5.53 -9.88
CA PHE A 55 -28.53 6.50 -10.83
C PHE A 55 -29.31 7.81 -10.72
N ALA A 56 -28.60 8.93 -10.70
CA ALA A 56 -29.18 10.24 -10.53
C ALA A 56 -28.52 11.28 -11.44
N GLU A 57 -29.17 12.41 -11.64
CA GLU A 57 -28.59 13.57 -12.30
C GLU A 57 -29.10 14.86 -11.65
N VAL A 58 -28.29 15.91 -11.78
CA VAL A 58 -28.70 17.26 -11.38
C VAL A 58 -29.10 18.03 -12.63
N LEU A 59 -30.36 18.45 -12.69
CA LEU A 59 -30.87 19.28 -13.78
C LEU A 59 -30.41 20.72 -13.57
N ASN A 60 -30.11 21.41 -14.67
CA ASN A 60 -29.70 22.82 -14.64
C ASN A 60 -28.43 23.05 -13.78
N ASP A 61 -27.55 22.06 -13.72
CA ASP A 61 -26.25 22.20 -13.07
C ASP A 61 -25.40 23.19 -13.88
N PRO A 62 -24.88 24.27 -13.27
CA PRO A 62 -24.11 25.29 -13.99
C PRO A 62 -22.81 24.75 -14.60
N ASP A 63 -22.28 23.64 -14.08
CA ASP A 63 -21.06 23.00 -14.60
C ASP A 63 -21.39 21.75 -15.44
N GLU A 64 -22.63 21.59 -15.91
CA GLU A 64 -22.97 20.49 -16.82
C GLU A 64 -22.18 20.60 -18.13
N PRO A 65 -21.31 19.63 -18.47
CA PRO A 65 -20.42 19.74 -19.62
C PRO A 65 -21.13 19.52 -20.98
N GLY A 66 -22.47 19.38 -21.00
CA GLY A 66 -23.25 19.07 -22.21
C GLY A 66 -23.35 17.56 -22.49
N PHE A 67 -23.33 17.17 -23.78
CA PHE A 67 -23.30 15.74 -24.17
C PHE A 67 -21.95 15.12 -23.81
N ILE A 68 -22.00 14.03 -23.04
CA ILE A 68 -20.85 13.25 -22.64
C ILE A 68 -21.00 11.86 -23.24
N GLU A 69 -19.94 11.36 -23.86
CA GLU A 69 -19.92 10.00 -24.40
C GLU A 69 -20.10 8.98 -23.27
N GLY A 70 -21.14 8.14 -23.36
CA GLY A 70 -21.39 7.02 -22.43
C GLY A 70 -22.65 7.15 -21.57
N TRP A 71 -23.12 8.36 -21.24
CA TRP A 71 -24.34 8.56 -20.44
C TRP A 71 -25.15 9.79 -20.89
N GLU A 72 -26.26 9.54 -21.58
CA GLU A 72 -27.15 10.59 -22.08
C GLU A 72 -27.99 11.26 -20.97
N PRO A 73 -28.16 12.60 -20.99
CA PRO A 73 -29.06 13.30 -20.07
C PRO A 73 -30.49 12.75 -20.07
N GLY A 74 -31.11 12.67 -18.88
CA GLY A 74 -32.47 12.17 -18.73
C GLY A 74 -32.66 10.65 -18.89
N LYS A 75 -31.58 9.89 -19.11
CA LYS A 75 -31.61 8.42 -19.24
C LYS A 75 -30.73 7.73 -18.21
N LEU A 76 -30.99 6.45 -17.95
CA LEU A 76 -30.02 5.59 -17.28
C LEU A 76 -28.75 5.45 -18.14
N PRO A 77 -27.59 5.12 -17.54
CA PRO A 77 -26.39 4.83 -18.31
C PRO A 77 -26.62 3.63 -19.24
N ARG A 78 -25.86 3.55 -20.34
CA ARG A 78 -26.04 2.50 -21.36
C ARG A 78 -25.92 1.08 -20.79
N SER A 79 -25.07 0.91 -19.79
CA SER A 79 -24.81 -0.37 -19.13
C SER A 79 -24.89 -0.21 -17.60
N PRO A 80 -26.08 -0.14 -16.99
CA PRO A 80 -26.24 0.06 -15.54
C PRO A 80 -25.56 -1.03 -14.69
N GLY A 81 -25.46 -2.24 -15.24
CA GLY A 81 -24.76 -3.38 -14.62
C GLY A 81 -23.24 -3.44 -14.86
N TYR A 82 -22.63 -2.42 -15.49
CA TYR A 82 -21.19 -2.44 -15.77
C TYR A 82 -20.34 -2.58 -14.50
N PHE A 83 -20.73 -1.91 -13.41
CA PHE A 83 -19.96 -1.89 -12.17
C PHE A 83 -20.12 -3.18 -11.37
N PHE A 84 -21.32 -3.74 -11.30
CA PHE A 84 -21.64 -4.83 -10.39
C PHE A 84 -22.56 -5.84 -11.05
N ASP A 85 -22.32 -7.12 -10.74
CA ASP A 85 -23.32 -8.15 -10.95
C ASP A 85 -24.43 -8.00 -9.89
N HIS A 86 -25.69 -8.30 -10.26
CA HIS A 86 -26.82 -8.28 -9.33
C HIS A 86 -26.98 -9.62 -8.57
N ASP A 87 -26.51 -10.70 -9.19
CA ASP A 87 -26.44 -12.06 -8.66
C ASP A 87 -25.19 -12.74 -9.23
N LEU A 88 -24.68 -13.75 -8.53
CA LEU A 88 -23.59 -14.59 -9.03
C LEU A 88 -23.84 -16.02 -8.59
N LYS A 89 -24.10 -16.93 -9.54
CA LYS A 89 -24.30 -18.34 -9.19
C LYS A 89 -22.96 -19.00 -8.94
N ARG A 90 -22.99 -20.08 -8.16
CA ARG A 90 -21.79 -20.86 -7.88
C ARG A 90 -21.18 -21.38 -9.18
N GLY A 91 -19.93 -21.00 -9.43
CA GLY A 91 -19.16 -21.42 -10.61
C GLY A 91 -19.16 -20.40 -11.75
N ASP A 92 -20.01 -19.37 -11.70
CA ASP A 92 -20.01 -18.29 -12.67
C ASP A 92 -18.82 -17.35 -12.41
N GLN A 93 -18.30 -16.74 -13.48
CA GLN A 93 -17.31 -15.67 -13.39
C GLN A 93 -18.05 -14.32 -13.35
N PRO A 94 -17.63 -13.39 -12.48
CA PRO A 94 -18.25 -12.08 -12.39
C PRO A 94 -17.97 -11.24 -13.64
N GLU A 95 -19.01 -10.58 -14.16
CA GLU A 95 -18.93 -9.68 -15.31
C GLU A 95 -18.77 -8.22 -14.86
N GLY A 96 -19.45 -7.83 -13.78
CA GLY A 96 -19.35 -6.50 -13.19
C GLY A 96 -17.94 -6.20 -12.71
N ILE A 97 -17.35 -5.07 -13.13
CA ILE A 97 -15.92 -4.84 -12.91
C ILE A 97 -15.52 -4.73 -11.42
N LEU A 98 -16.36 -4.15 -10.56
CA LEU A 98 -16.12 -4.09 -9.11
C LEU A 98 -16.44 -5.42 -8.44
N THR A 99 -17.49 -6.13 -8.87
CA THR A 99 -17.75 -7.49 -8.40
C THR A 99 -16.55 -8.39 -8.69
N ARG A 100 -16.02 -8.36 -9.92
CA ARG A 100 -14.81 -9.08 -10.31
C ARG A 100 -13.59 -8.65 -9.51
N TYR A 101 -13.39 -7.36 -9.28
CA TYR A 101 -12.27 -6.84 -8.50
C TYR A 101 -12.23 -7.45 -7.10
N TYR A 102 -13.32 -7.33 -6.33
CA TYR A 102 -13.35 -7.85 -4.97
C TYR A 102 -13.41 -9.39 -4.92
N TYR A 103 -14.04 -10.02 -5.91
CA TYR A 103 -14.04 -11.48 -6.05
C TYR A 103 -12.62 -12.02 -6.26
N GLN A 104 -11.86 -11.48 -7.22
CA GLN A 104 -10.48 -11.93 -7.49
C GLN A 104 -9.53 -11.56 -6.33
N ALA A 105 -9.68 -10.36 -5.74
CA ALA A 105 -8.87 -9.95 -4.61
C ALA A 105 -9.04 -10.89 -3.40
N SER A 106 -10.26 -11.36 -3.17
CA SER A 106 -10.63 -12.17 -2.01
C SER A 106 -10.69 -13.67 -2.26
N PHE A 107 -10.35 -14.15 -3.47
CA PHE A 107 -10.56 -15.55 -3.89
C PHE A 107 -12.02 -16.01 -3.72
N GLY A 108 -12.97 -15.12 -4.02
CA GLY A 108 -14.41 -15.34 -3.91
C GLY A 108 -14.94 -15.36 -2.48
N THR A 109 -14.11 -15.11 -1.47
CA THR A 109 -14.56 -15.06 -0.06
C THR A 109 -15.31 -13.79 0.28
N PHE A 110 -15.18 -12.74 -0.53
CA PHE A 110 -15.94 -11.50 -0.44
C PHE A 110 -16.58 -11.16 -1.78
N LEU A 111 -17.91 -11.12 -1.80
CA LEU A 111 -18.71 -10.87 -2.99
C LEU A 111 -19.50 -9.56 -2.82
N VAL A 112 -19.22 -8.59 -3.69
CA VAL A 112 -19.89 -7.29 -3.72
C VAL A 112 -20.83 -7.26 -4.91
N LEU A 113 -22.13 -7.34 -4.66
CA LEU A 113 -23.19 -7.25 -5.67
C LEU A 113 -23.87 -5.90 -5.58
N ALA A 114 -24.60 -5.52 -6.62
CA ALA A 114 -25.53 -4.40 -6.56
C ALA A 114 -26.72 -4.64 -7.48
N ASP A 115 -27.89 -4.13 -7.10
CA ASP A 115 -28.97 -3.96 -8.07
C ASP A 115 -29.49 -2.53 -8.05
N TYR A 116 -29.90 -2.05 -9.23
CA TYR A 116 -30.21 -0.66 -9.45
C TYR A 116 -31.71 -0.38 -9.44
N TYR A 117 -32.08 0.79 -8.90
CA TYR A 117 -33.42 1.33 -9.06
C TYR A 117 -33.69 1.65 -10.54
N PRO A 118 -34.82 1.17 -11.14
CA PRO A 118 -35.00 1.14 -12.59
C PRO A 118 -35.23 2.49 -13.27
N ASP A 119 -35.43 3.58 -12.50
CA ASP A 119 -35.58 4.93 -13.07
C ASP A 119 -34.41 5.83 -12.68
N LEU A 120 -34.07 6.76 -13.57
CA LEU A 120 -33.18 7.86 -13.25
C LEU A 120 -33.87 8.85 -12.29
N ILE A 121 -33.12 9.28 -11.27
CA ILE A 121 -33.57 10.32 -10.34
C ILE A 121 -32.97 11.68 -10.72
N SER A 122 -33.79 12.56 -11.28
CA SER A 122 -33.39 13.93 -11.62
C SER A 122 -33.81 14.91 -10.52
N ILE A 123 -32.89 15.77 -10.09
CA ILE A 123 -33.12 16.81 -9.06
C ILE A 123 -32.68 18.16 -9.63
N ASP A 124 -33.50 19.20 -9.49
CA ASP A 124 -33.11 20.54 -9.93
C ASP A 124 -31.98 21.12 -9.05
N PHE A 125 -30.96 21.71 -9.68
CA PHE A 125 -29.81 22.29 -9.00
C PHE A 125 -30.20 23.32 -7.92
N LYS A 126 -31.25 24.11 -8.17
CA LYS A 126 -31.74 25.13 -7.23
C LYS A 126 -32.51 24.53 -6.07
N GLU A 127 -33.17 23.40 -6.28
CA GLU A 127 -33.87 22.66 -5.23
C GLU A 127 -32.93 21.77 -4.41
N MET A 128 -31.77 21.42 -4.97
CA MET A 128 -30.81 20.56 -4.30
C MET A 128 -30.18 21.24 -3.08
N THR A 129 -30.29 20.61 -1.91
CA THR A 129 -29.60 21.03 -0.68
C THR A 129 -28.38 20.15 -0.46
N ASN A 130 -27.29 20.75 -0.01
CA ASN A 130 -26.00 20.07 0.18
C ASN A 130 -25.58 19.31 -1.09
N ARG A 131 -25.48 17.98 -1.01
CA ARG A 131 -25.01 17.08 -2.07
C ARG A 131 -26.13 16.17 -2.63
N GLY A 132 -27.40 16.43 -2.30
CA GLY A 132 -28.57 15.79 -2.92
C GLY A 132 -28.91 14.35 -2.50
N PHE A 133 -28.07 13.67 -1.71
CA PHE A 133 -28.24 12.25 -1.38
C PHE A 133 -29.62 11.90 -0.77
N THR A 134 -30.06 12.61 0.28
CA THR A 134 -31.37 12.32 0.89
C THR A 134 -32.53 12.69 -0.01
N GLN A 135 -32.38 13.71 -0.86
CA GLN A 135 -33.41 14.12 -1.82
C GLN A 135 -33.64 13.07 -2.91
N VAL A 136 -32.60 12.32 -3.28
CA VAL A 136 -32.73 11.14 -4.13
C VAL A 136 -33.63 10.10 -3.46
N LEU A 137 -33.36 9.78 -2.20
CA LEU A 137 -34.14 8.81 -1.44
C LEU A 137 -35.59 9.28 -1.22
N ASP A 138 -35.81 10.54 -0.84
CA ASP A 138 -37.15 11.14 -0.71
C ASP A 138 -37.94 11.06 -2.04
N THR A 139 -37.26 11.25 -3.16
CA THR A 139 -37.89 11.15 -4.49
C THR A 139 -38.29 9.72 -4.81
N ILE A 140 -37.44 8.73 -4.53
CA ILE A 140 -37.81 7.31 -4.67
C ILE A 140 -38.99 6.98 -3.76
N MET A 141 -38.96 7.40 -2.49
CA MET A 141 -40.05 7.13 -1.55
C MET A 141 -41.39 7.72 -1.99
N ARG A 142 -41.40 8.91 -2.60
CA ARG A 142 -42.60 9.54 -3.16
C ARG A 142 -43.12 8.87 -4.42
N ARG A 143 -42.24 8.35 -5.28
CA ARG A 143 -42.60 7.69 -6.55
C ARG A 143 -43.04 6.24 -6.38
N THR A 144 -42.61 5.59 -5.30
CA THR A 144 -42.86 4.18 -5.05
C THR A 144 -43.96 3.96 -4.02
N GLY A 145 -44.74 2.89 -4.18
CA GLY A 145 -45.83 2.53 -3.28
C GLY A 145 -45.34 1.96 -1.95
N ARG A 146 -45.92 0.82 -1.52
CA ARG A 146 -45.53 0.19 -0.25
C ARG A 146 -44.11 -0.36 -0.24
N ASP A 147 -43.56 -0.68 -1.40
CA ASP A 147 -42.24 -1.29 -1.57
C ASP A 147 -41.47 -0.65 -2.73
N ILE A 148 -40.17 -0.93 -2.80
CA ILE A 148 -39.27 -0.58 -3.90
C ILE A 148 -38.75 -1.87 -4.49
N ILE A 149 -39.04 -2.09 -5.78
CA ILE A 149 -38.55 -3.22 -6.55
C ILE A 149 -37.48 -2.71 -7.51
N THR A 150 -36.29 -3.30 -7.46
CA THR A 150 -35.18 -2.94 -8.35
C THR A 150 -35.30 -3.61 -9.71
N ALA A 151 -34.42 -3.25 -10.65
CA ALA A 151 -34.50 -3.66 -12.05
C ALA A 151 -34.52 -5.19 -12.25
N ASN A 152 -33.89 -5.95 -11.36
CA ASN A 152 -33.84 -7.41 -11.40
C ASN A 152 -34.77 -8.09 -10.39
N GLY A 153 -35.71 -7.35 -9.80
CA GLY A 153 -36.80 -7.90 -9.00
C GLY A 153 -36.53 -8.03 -7.49
N TYR A 154 -35.42 -7.49 -6.98
CA TYR A 154 -35.15 -7.47 -5.53
C TYR A 154 -36.01 -6.42 -4.82
N SER A 155 -36.40 -6.72 -3.59
CA SER A 155 -37.28 -5.91 -2.76
C SER A 155 -36.53 -5.33 -1.56
N VAL A 156 -36.64 -4.01 -1.39
CA VAL A 156 -36.17 -3.34 -0.16
C VAL A 156 -36.93 -3.89 1.05
N ASN A 157 -38.24 -4.10 0.96
CA ASN A 157 -39.01 -4.60 2.09
C ASN A 157 -38.72 -6.06 2.47
N ALA A 158 -38.31 -6.88 1.51
CA ALA A 158 -37.99 -8.29 1.73
C ALA A 158 -36.64 -8.50 2.41
N GLY A 159 -35.80 -7.47 2.49
CA GLY A 159 -34.47 -7.60 3.08
C GLY A 159 -33.36 -7.94 2.09
N ASP A 160 -33.59 -7.79 0.78
CA ASP A 160 -32.64 -8.23 -0.25
C ASP A 160 -31.32 -7.41 -0.32
N PHE A 161 -31.16 -6.43 0.56
CA PHE A 161 -30.01 -5.54 0.72
C PHE A 161 -29.50 -5.47 2.18
N ASP A 162 -29.94 -6.36 3.06
CA ASP A 162 -29.62 -6.42 4.49
C ASP A 162 -29.07 -7.81 4.83
N PHE A 163 -27.76 -8.01 4.67
CA PHE A 163 -27.10 -9.30 4.87
C PHE A 163 -26.33 -9.37 6.19
N PHE A 164 -25.91 -8.22 6.71
CA PHE A 164 -25.04 -8.16 7.87
C PHE A 164 -25.63 -7.30 8.98
N SER A 165 -25.35 -7.70 10.22
CA SER A 165 -25.70 -6.89 11.37
C SER A 165 -24.54 -5.95 11.70
N MET A 166 -24.87 -4.70 11.98
CA MET A 166 -23.94 -3.71 12.54
C MET A 166 -23.31 -4.24 13.83
N ALA A 167 -21.99 -4.36 13.81
CA ALA A 167 -21.20 -4.54 15.01
C ALA A 167 -20.76 -3.18 15.59
N SER A 168 -20.43 -3.15 16.87
CA SER A 168 -20.10 -1.91 17.59
C SER A 168 -18.68 -1.43 17.26
N GLY A 169 -18.48 -0.84 16.08
CA GLY A 169 -17.27 -0.09 15.72
C GLY A 169 -16.29 -0.80 14.79
N HIS A 170 -15.17 -0.10 14.49
CA HIS A 170 -14.20 -0.51 13.47
C HIS A 170 -13.52 -1.84 13.79
N GLY A 171 -13.32 -2.71 12.79
CA GLY A 171 -12.63 -4.00 12.95
C GLY A 171 -13.34 -5.02 13.84
N THR A 172 -14.61 -4.79 14.16
CA THR A 172 -15.40 -5.78 14.91
C THR A 172 -16.05 -6.79 13.95
N PRO A 173 -16.20 -8.07 14.31
CA PRO A 173 -16.86 -9.05 13.46
C PRO A 173 -18.30 -8.63 13.15
N LYS A 174 -18.66 -8.56 11.86
CA LYS A 174 -20.04 -8.33 11.42
C LYS A 174 -20.69 -9.67 11.13
N ALA A 175 -21.76 -9.99 11.86
CA ALA A 175 -22.45 -11.26 11.70
C ALA A 175 -23.27 -11.25 10.39
N SER A 176 -23.25 -12.34 9.64
CA SER A 176 -24.10 -12.55 8.46
C SER A 176 -25.54 -12.82 8.87
N LYS A 177 -26.21 -11.80 9.39
CA LYS A 177 -27.60 -11.83 9.80
C LYS A 177 -28.22 -10.44 9.59
N PRO A 178 -29.43 -10.35 9.02
CA PRO A 178 -30.11 -9.07 8.85
C PRO A 178 -30.41 -8.37 10.18
N ASP A 179 -30.38 -7.03 10.19
CA ASP A 179 -30.72 -6.20 11.35
C ASP A 179 -31.73 -5.06 11.08
N SER A 180 -32.37 -5.10 9.91
CA SER A 180 -33.25 -4.07 9.35
C SER A 180 -32.52 -2.77 8.97
N LEU A 181 -31.24 -2.85 8.67
CA LEU A 181 -30.47 -1.78 8.03
C LEU A 181 -29.95 -2.32 6.70
N MET A 182 -30.14 -1.58 5.62
CA MET A 182 -29.50 -1.96 4.37
C MET A 182 -27.98 -1.85 4.55
N ASP A 183 -27.22 -2.82 4.06
CA ASP A 183 -25.76 -2.83 4.21
C ASP A 183 -25.16 -1.56 3.58
N MET A 184 -25.63 -1.19 2.38
CA MET A 184 -25.14 -0.01 1.69
C MET A 184 -26.13 0.55 0.66
N VAL A 185 -26.21 1.88 0.59
CA VAL A 185 -26.85 2.62 -0.50
C VAL A 185 -25.82 3.41 -1.28
N MET A 186 -25.83 3.30 -2.61
CA MET A 186 -24.90 4.00 -3.49
C MET A 186 -25.67 4.85 -4.50
N VAL A 187 -25.32 6.14 -4.60
CA VAL A 187 -25.86 7.03 -5.64
C VAL A 187 -24.76 7.41 -6.63
N ILE A 188 -24.91 7.02 -7.88
CA ILE A 188 -24.03 7.45 -8.97
C ILE A 188 -24.74 8.57 -9.72
N TRP A 189 -24.12 9.75 -9.72
CA TRP A 189 -24.54 10.95 -10.40
C TRP A 189 -23.90 11.01 -11.79
N ARG A 190 -24.69 11.31 -12.81
CA ARG A 190 -24.16 11.72 -14.11
C ARG A 190 -23.39 13.04 -13.97
N VAL A 191 -24.01 14.02 -13.31
CA VAL A 191 -23.45 15.36 -13.03
C VAL A 191 -23.93 15.82 -11.66
N ASN A 192 -23.03 16.42 -10.87
CA ASN A 192 -23.34 17.09 -9.61
C ASN A 192 -22.15 17.96 -9.13
N SER A 193 -22.12 19.22 -9.52
CA SER A 193 -21.04 20.16 -9.16
C SER A 193 -20.97 20.51 -7.68
N LYS A 194 -22.04 20.24 -6.91
CA LYS A 194 -22.00 20.36 -5.43
C LYS A 194 -21.22 19.21 -4.77
N ILE A 195 -20.92 18.14 -5.51
CA ILE A 195 -19.99 17.08 -5.08
C ILE A 195 -18.59 17.38 -5.62
N THR A 196 -18.46 17.52 -6.94
CA THR A 196 -17.20 17.79 -7.62
C THR A 196 -17.47 18.34 -9.01
N THR A 197 -16.58 19.19 -9.53
CA THR A 197 -16.57 19.63 -10.93
C THR A 197 -15.71 18.73 -11.84
N SER A 198 -15.11 17.68 -11.27
CA SER A 198 -14.37 16.67 -12.04
C SER A 198 -15.31 15.61 -12.62
N SER A 199 -14.94 15.02 -13.75
CA SER A 199 -15.72 13.97 -14.42
C SER A 199 -15.88 12.68 -13.61
N SER A 200 -15.03 12.51 -12.60
CA SER A 200 -15.05 11.39 -11.68
C SER A 200 -14.60 11.85 -10.29
N GLY A 201 -15.42 11.61 -9.27
CA GLY A 201 -15.12 11.94 -7.88
C GLY A 201 -16.24 11.50 -6.96
N GLY A 202 -16.01 11.43 -5.66
CA GLY A 202 -17.03 11.00 -4.72
C GLY A 202 -16.44 10.60 -3.38
N TYR A 203 -17.25 9.93 -2.57
CA TYR A 203 -16.78 9.33 -1.34
C TYR A 203 -17.73 8.24 -0.81
N CYS A 204 -17.21 7.42 0.10
CA CYS A 204 -17.97 6.49 0.93
C CYS A 204 -17.98 6.92 2.39
N MET A 205 -19.12 6.74 3.06
CA MET A 205 -19.28 7.06 4.48
C MET A 205 -19.38 5.79 5.33
N PRO A 206 -18.41 5.55 6.23
CA PRO A 206 -18.50 4.51 7.25
C PRO A 206 -19.39 5.01 8.40
N TYR A 207 -20.66 5.29 8.12
CA TYR A 207 -21.58 5.89 9.09
C TYR A 207 -22.99 5.31 8.98
N LEU A 208 -23.51 4.89 10.14
CA LEU A 208 -24.91 4.48 10.29
C LEU A 208 -25.84 5.67 10.08
N MET A 209 -26.53 5.71 8.93
CA MET A 209 -27.59 6.69 8.74
C MET A 209 -28.92 6.12 9.23
N ARG A 210 -29.45 6.70 10.30
CA ARG A 210 -30.81 6.41 10.79
C ARG A 210 -31.83 7.18 9.95
N TYR A 211 -32.15 6.64 8.80
CA TYR A 211 -33.08 7.24 7.86
C TYR A 211 -34.08 6.15 7.42
N PRO A 212 -35.29 6.10 8.02
CA PRO A 212 -36.28 5.09 7.66
C PRO A 212 -36.57 5.10 6.16
N PHE A 213 -36.36 3.97 5.51
CA PHE A 213 -36.50 3.82 4.07
C PHE A 213 -37.35 2.58 3.80
N LYS A 214 -38.65 2.81 3.61
CA LYS A 214 -39.69 1.77 3.60
C LYS A 214 -39.66 0.92 4.89
N SER A 215 -39.56 -0.41 4.82
CA SER A 215 -39.49 -1.26 6.04
C SER A 215 -38.14 -1.19 6.76
N MET A 216 -37.11 -0.60 6.13
CA MET A 216 -35.77 -0.49 6.69
C MET A 216 -35.66 0.69 7.64
N LYS A 217 -34.88 0.54 8.71
CA LYS A 217 -34.63 1.58 9.71
C LYS A 217 -33.60 2.61 9.24
N GLY A 218 -32.86 2.30 8.18
CA GLY A 218 -31.68 3.05 7.74
C GLY A 218 -30.73 2.17 6.95
N PHE A 219 -29.47 2.60 6.89
CA PHE A 219 -28.40 1.88 6.21
C PHE A 219 -27.07 2.00 6.96
N MET A 220 -26.25 0.95 6.87
CA MET A 220 -24.97 0.85 7.58
C MET A 220 -23.92 1.77 6.97
N ALA A 221 -23.89 1.86 5.65
CA ALA A 221 -22.99 2.73 4.90
C ALA A 221 -23.74 3.39 3.73
N TYR A 222 -23.19 4.49 3.24
CA TYR A 222 -23.68 5.09 2.00
C TYR A 222 -22.56 5.75 1.24
N SER A 223 -22.80 5.98 -0.04
CA SER A 223 -21.81 6.60 -0.92
C SER A 223 -22.50 7.39 -2.00
N TYR A 224 -21.73 8.30 -2.58
CA TYR A 224 -22.13 8.92 -3.83
C TYR A 224 -20.95 9.41 -4.64
N PHE A 225 -21.12 9.30 -5.95
CA PHE A 225 -20.08 9.51 -6.94
C PHE A 225 -20.60 10.33 -8.09
N VAL A 226 -19.83 11.29 -8.57
CA VAL A 226 -19.95 11.77 -9.95
C VAL A 226 -19.16 10.82 -10.83
N ASN A 227 -19.78 10.33 -11.90
CA ASN A 227 -19.16 9.45 -12.88
C ASN A 227 -19.83 9.70 -14.23
N GLU A 228 -19.37 10.73 -14.92
CA GLU A 228 -20.03 11.27 -16.11
C GLU A 228 -20.29 10.25 -17.21
N GLY A 229 -19.38 9.29 -17.41
CA GLY A 229 -19.51 8.22 -18.42
C GLY A 229 -20.04 6.89 -17.91
N ALA A 230 -20.33 6.76 -16.61
CA ALA A 230 -20.69 5.49 -15.94
C ALA A 230 -19.77 4.30 -16.28
N SER A 231 -18.48 4.57 -16.50
CA SER A 231 -17.49 3.57 -16.94
C SER A 231 -16.20 3.60 -16.11
N ASN A 232 -16.00 4.66 -15.31
CA ASN A 232 -14.79 4.81 -14.50
C ASN A 232 -14.95 4.14 -13.13
N TYR A 233 -14.47 2.90 -12.99
CA TYR A 233 -14.59 2.16 -11.73
C TYR A 233 -13.56 2.57 -10.67
N VAL A 234 -12.54 3.36 -11.04
CA VAL A 234 -11.39 3.66 -10.18
C VAL A 234 -11.82 4.32 -8.87
N ILE A 235 -12.59 5.40 -8.95
CA ILE A 235 -12.96 6.17 -7.76
C ILE A 235 -13.93 5.37 -6.89
N LEU A 236 -14.86 4.61 -7.50
CA LEU A 236 -15.75 3.72 -6.76
C LEU A 236 -14.96 2.66 -6.00
N ARG A 237 -14.00 2.01 -6.66
CA ARG A 237 -13.09 1.02 -6.05
C ARG A 237 -12.30 1.64 -4.90
N HIS A 238 -11.71 2.81 -5.12
CA HIS A 238 -10.92 3.51 -4.12
C HIS A 238 -11.76 3.82 -2.86
N GLU A 239 -12.86 4.54 -3.04
CA GLU A 239 -13.70 4.99 -1.93
C GLU A 239 -14.40 3.82 -1.22
N PHE A 240 -14.85 2.79 -1.95
CA PHE A 240 -15.39 1.59 -1.32
C PHE A 240 -14.32 0.88 -0.46
N SER A 241 -13.06 0.87 -0.91
CA SER A 241 -11.97 0.24 -0.16
C SER A 241 -11.68 0.92 1.18
N HIS A 242 -12.06 2.19 1.39
CA HIS A 242 -12.00 2.81 2.71
C HIS A 242 -12.91 2.10 3.73
N LEU A 243 -14.05 1.56 3.29
CA LEU A 243 -14.96 0.80 4.15
C LEU A 243 -14.36 -0.54 4.60
N LEU A 244 -13.29 -1.02 3.93
CA LEU A 244 -12.61 -2.27 4.24
C LEU A 244 -11.29 -2.06 4.98
N LEU A 245 -10.44 -1.13 4.55
CA LEU A 245 -9.06 -1.01 5.03
C LEU A 245 -8.88 0.03 6.14
N GLY A 246 -9.62 1.14 6.10
CA GLY A 246 -9.45 2.28 7.01
C GLY A 246 -9.57 3.63 6.31
N GLY A 247 -9.33 4.72 7.05
CA GLY A 247 -9.42 6.08 6.52
C GLY A 247 -8.22 6.52 5.68
N ASN A 248 -8.05 7.83 5.50
CA ASN A 248 -7.00 8.44 4.65
C ASN A 248 -5.56 8.07 5.03
N ASN A 249 -5.35 7.56 6.24
CA ASN A 249 -4.06 7.06 6.69
C ASN A 249 -3.69 5.71 6.05
N PHE A 250 -4.58 5.07 5.29
CA PHE A 250 -4.31 3.84 4.53
C PHE A 250 -4.04 4.05 3.04
N HIS A 251 -4.09 5.30 2.54
CA HIS A 251 -3.65 5.61 1.18
C HIS A 251 -2.19 5.19 0.96
N THR A 252 -1.93 4.51 -0.15
CA THR A 252 -0.59 4.08 -0.57
C THR A 252 -0.60 3.68 -2.05
N GLY A 253 0.54 3.67 -2.74
CA GLY A 253 0.57 3.54 -4.20
C GLY A 253 -0.02 4.78 -4.87
N GLY A 254 0.59 5.93 -4.63
CA GLY A 254 0.17 7.28 -4.99
C GLY A 254 0.26 8.25 -3.80
N SER A 255 0.00 9.53 -4.03
CA SER A 255 -0.05 10.59 -3.02
C SER A 255 -1.33 10.46 -2.20
N GLY A 256 -1.18 10.08 -0.93
CA GLY A 256 -2.28 10.01 0.03
C GLY A 256 -2.65 11.37 0.65
N ALA A 257 -3.88 11.49 1.13
CA ALA A 257 -4.39 12.68 1.83
C ALA A 257 -3.96 12.77 3.32
N GLY A 258 -3.29 11.75 3.88
CA GLY A 258 -2.86 11.72 5.28
C GLY A 258 -1.44 12.26 5.52
N THR A 259 -0.99 12.22 6.77
CA THR A 259 0.43 12.35 7.11
C THR A 259 1.21 11.22 6.41
N LYS A 260 2.22 11.56 5.62
CA LYS A 260 3.00 10.60 4.81
C LYS A 260 4.17 10.03 5.60
N THR A 261 4.54 8.79 5.31
CA THR A 261 5.78 8.15 5.81
C THR A 261 7.04 8.69 5.14
N PHE A 262 6.91 9.17 3.90
CA PHE A 262 8.02 9.71 3.12
C PHE A 262 7.76 11.17 2.72
N MET A 263 8.85 11.87 2.39
CA MET A 263 8.81 13.19 1.78
C MET A 263 8.23 13.13 0.37
N SER A 264 8.70 12.17 -0.42
CA SER A 264 8.23 11.86 -1.77
C SER A 264 6.91 11.08 -1.76
N SER A 265 6.26 11.01 -2.92
CA SER A 265 5.14 10.08 -3.12
C SER A 265 5.59 8.94 -4.01
N ALA A 266 5.39 7.73 -3.53
CA ALA A 266 5.62 6.54 -4.32
C ALA A 266 4.37 6.26 -5.15
N GLY A 267 4.50 6.27 -6.47
CA GLY A 267 3.64 5.50 -7.36
C GLY A 267 3.67 4.02 -6.97
N GLY A 268 2.78 3.23 -7.54
CA GLY A 268 2.61 1.83 -7.15
C GLY A 268 1.17 1.38 -7.26
N TYR A 269 0.82 0.32 -6.55
CA TYR A 269 -0.47 -0.31 -6.67
C TYR A 269 -0.94 -0.83 -5.31
N ALA A 270 -2.21 -0.58 -5.02
CA ALA A 270 -2.90 -0.98 -3.81
C ALA A 270 -4.40 -0.71 -4.00
N MET A 271 -5.26 -1.28 -3.15
CA MET A 271 -6.70 -0.98 -3.15
C MET A 271 -7.03 0.51 -2.92
N LEU A 272 -6.22 1.19 -2.11
CA LEU A 272 -6.35 2.62 -1.78
C LEU A 272 -5.32 3.51 -2.49
N SER A 273 -4.87 3.07 -3.66
CA SER A 273 -4.03 3.85 -4.57
C SER A 273 -4.74 5.13 -5.02
N SER A 274 -4.03 6.26 -4.99
CA SER A 274 -4.53 7.58 -5.44
C SER A 274 -4.39 7.75 -6.96
N TRP A 275 -4.71 8.90 -7.53
CA TRP A 275 -4.69 9.13 -8.99
C TRP A 275 -3.34 8.84 -9.66
N ASP A 276 -2.24 9.10 -8.95
CA ASP A 276 -0.83 9.03 -9.32
C ASP A 276 -0.20 7.66 -9.02
N ARG A 277 -0.85 6.60 -9.50
CA ARG A 277 -0.53 5.19 -9.23
C ARG A 277 -0.06 4.47 -10.48
N SER A 278 0.74 3.42 -10.34
CA SER A 278 1.20 2.62 -11.47
C SER A 278 0.18 1.60 -11.95
N SER A 279 -0.71 1.12 -11.08
CA SER A 279 -1.79 0.18 -11.46
C SER A 279 -3.00 0.30 -10.53
N GLN A 280 -4.14 -0.23 -11.00
CA GLN A 280 -5.37 -0.37 -10.22
C GLN A 280 -5.41 -1.62 -9.34
N VAL A 281 -4.43 -2.52 -9.48
CA VAL A 281 -4.45 -3.82 -8.80
C VAL A 281 -4.22 -3.68 -7.29
N TYR A 282 -4.72 -4.65 -6.54
CA TYR A 282 -4.42 -4.85 -5.12
C TYR A 282 -3.08 -5.58 -4.96
N ASN A 283 -2.47 -5.50 -3.78
CA ASN A 283 -1.21 -6.18 -3.48
C ASN A 283 -1.37 -7.21 -2.34
N ALA A 284 -0.31 -7.97 -2.05
CA ALA A 284 -0.28 -9.00 -1.03
C ALA A 284 -0.43 -8.42 0.39
N PHE A 285 -0.01 -7.17 0.61
CA PHE A 285 -0.30 -6.47 1.86
C PHE A 285 -1.81 -6.26 2.04
N ASP A 286 -2.53 -5.79 1.01
CA ASP A 286 -3.99 -5.61 1.06
C ASP A 286 -4.69 -6.94 1.41
N ARG A 287 -4.25 -8.04 0.78
CA ARG A 287 -4.77 -9.39 1.06
C ARG A 287 -4.47 -9.85 2.49
N ARG A 288 -3.21 -9.74 2.94
CA ARG A 288 -2.81 -10.06 4.33
C ARG A 288 -3.66 -9.31 5.34
N ARG A 289 -3.89 -8.03 5.07
CA ARG A 289 -4.63 -7.11 5.93
C ARG A 289 -6.09 -7.51 6.09
N LEU A 290 -6.74 -7.93 5.00
CA LEU A 290 -8.14 -8.37 5.02
C LEU A 290 -8.31 -9.86 5.32
N GLY A 291 -7.21 -10.60 5.47
CA GLY A 291 -7.24 -12.05 5.67
C GLY A 291 -7.65 -12.82 4.43
N TRP A 292 -7.49 -12.23 3.25
CA TRP A 292 -7.80 -12.83 1.97
C TRP A 292 -6.66 -13.76 1.55
N ARG A 293 -7.01 -15.01 1.32
CA ARG A 293 -6.10 -16.07 0.88
C ARG A 293 -6.93 -17.17 0.20
N PRO A 294 -6.35 -17.96 -0.69
CA PRO A 294 -7.05 -19.11 -1.25
C PRO A 294 -7.52 -20.06 -0.14
N PRO A 295 -8.75 -20.60 -0.20
CA PRO A 295 -9.28 -21.49 0.83
C PRO A 295 -8.44 -22.74 1.09
N GLU A 296 -7.72 -23.23 0.06
CA GLU A 296 -6.87 -24.40 0.11
C GLU A 296 -5.53 -24.16 0.79
N ASN A 297 -5.10 -22.90 0.90
CA ASN A 297 -3.85 -22.56 1.57
C ASN A 297 -4.02 -22.70 3.09
N GLN A 298 -2.93 -22.88 3.81
CA GLN A 298 -2.83 -22.90 5.28
C GLN A 298 -2.22 -21.60 5.82
N TYR A 299 -1.26 -21.03 5.09
CA TYR A 299 -0.60 -19.79 5.48
C TYR A 299 -1.32 -18.57 4.89
N GLN A 300 -1.10 -17.41 5.51
CA GLN A 300 -1.62 -16.13 5.01
C GLN A 300 -0.76 -15.56 3.88
N ILE A 301 0.54 -15.83 3.95
CA ILE A 301 1.54 -15.50 2.94
C ILE A 301 2.24 -16.81 2.63
N SER A 302 2.12 -17.25 1.39
CA SER A 302 2.52 -18.59 0.99
C SER A 302 3.21 -18.57 -0.36
N ALA A 303 4.06 -19.57 -0.59
CA ALA A 303 4.60 -19.91 -1.89
C ALA A 303 4.54 -21.43 -2.07
N ARG A 304 5.22 -21.96 -3.10
CA ARG A 304 5.38 -23.40 -3.31
C ARG A 304 6.83 -23.84 -3.20
N ASP A 305 7.06 -24.98 -2.55
CA ASP A 305 8.37 -25.64 -2.52
C ASP A 305 8.69 -26.19 -3.93
N PRO A 306 9.84 -25.85 -4.54
CA PRO A 306 10.21 -26.36 -5.86
C PRO A 306 10.35 -27.87 -5.96
N ALA A 307 10.72 -28.56 -4.88
CA ALA A 307 10.98 -30.00 -4.89
C ALA A 307 9.70 -30.83 -4.77
N THR A 308 8.70 -30.34 -4.05
CA THR A 308 7.47 -31.10 -3.72
C THR A 308 6.20 -30.48 -4.31
N GLY A 309 6.24 -29.22 -4.72
CA GLY A 309 5.06 -28.44 -5.11
C GLY A 309 4.10 -28.13 -3.96
N THR A 310 4.48 -28.44 -2.70
CA THR A 310 3.63 -28.20 -1.54
C THR A 310 3.68 -26.75 -1.11
N GLU A 311 2.61 -26.28 -0.46
CA GLU A 311 2.59 -24.97 0.16
C GLU A 311 3.66 -24.83 1.25
N ILE A 312 4.31 -23.67 1.30
CA ILE A 312 5.24 -23.28 2.35
C ILE A 312 4.94 -21.86 2.84
N GLU A 313 5.24 -21.61 4.13
CA GLU A 313 5.14 -20.27 4.73
C GLU A 313 6.19 -19.35 4.12
N ALA A 314 5.74 -18.18 3.65
CA ALA A 314 6.60 -17.21 2.98
C ALA A 314 6.58 -15.83 3.68
N ASP A 315 6.21 -15.79 4.96
CA ASP A 315 6.43 -14.65 5.86
C ASP A 315 7.76 -14.88 6.61
N LEU A 316 8.83 -14.22 6.17
CA LEU A 316 10.19 -14.55 6.54
C LEU A 316 10.81 -13.50 7.47
N ILE A 317 11.38 -13.96 8.57
CA ILE A 317 12.24 -13.17 9.44
C ILE A 317 13.69 -13.34 9.00
N TYR A 318 14.43 -12.23 8.93
CA TYR A 318 15.85 -12.26 8.56
C TYR A 318 16.64 -13.24 9.43
N LYS A 319 17.45 -14.09 8.79
CA LYS A 319 18.26 -15.17 9.40
C LYS A 319 17.47 -16.31 10.06
N GLN A 320 16.15 -16.36 9.91
CA GLN A 320 15.42 -17.55 10.31
C GLN A 320 15.87 -18.76 9.46
N PRO A 321 15.96 -19.98 10.04
CA PRO A 321 16.16 -21.19 9.25
C PRO A 321 15.01 -21.38 8.25
N PHE A 322 15.32 -21.84 7.05
CA PHE A 322 14.29 -22.27 6.10
C PHE A 322 13.76 -23.64 6.54
N ASN A 323 12.43 -23.78 6.60
CA ASN A 323 11.76 -25.03 6.97
C ASN A 323 11.69 -26.05 5.81
N HIS A 324 12.40 -25.78 4.71
CA HIS A 324 12.51 -26.61 3.51
C HIS A 324 13.97 -26.62 3.01
N SER A 325 14.33 -27.59 2.16
CA SER A 325 15.72 -27.95 1.89
C SER A 325 16.49 -27.02 0.94
N SER A 326 15.82 -26.10 0.24
CA SER A 326 16.39 -25.43 -0.95
C SER A 326 16.49 -23.91 -0.87
N ASN A 327 16.04 -23.26 0.21
CA ASN A 327 15.92 -21.78 0.32
C ASN A 327 15.31 -21.10 -0.93
N GLU A 328 14.55 -21.87 -1.69
CA GLU A 328 13.94 -21.51 -2.96
C GLU A 328 12.42 -21.62 -2.86
N PHE A 329 11.75 -20.74 -3.61
CA PHE A 329 10.31 -20.56 -3.60
C PHE A 329 9.83 -20.47 -5.04
N ILE A 330 8.73 -21.14 -5.35
CA ILE A 330 7.98 -20.91 -6.60
C ILE A 330 6.85 -19.94 -6.28
N LEU A 331 6.82 -18.83 -7.02
CA LEU A 331 5.74 -17.86 -7.05
C LEU A 331 4.94 -18.07 -8.35
N ARG A 332 3.73 -18.62 -8.22
CA ARG A 332 2.74 -18.66 -9.31
C ARG A 332 2.10 -17.27 -9.49
N ASP A 333 1.24 -17.12 -10.48
CA ASP A 333 0.53 -15.85 -10.73
C ASP A 333 -0.22 -15.36 -9.48
N PHE A 334 0.18 -14.20 -8.97
CA PHE A 334 -0.30 -13.61 -7.73
C PHE A 334 -1.80 -13.41 -7.77
N VAL A 335 -2.37 -12.92 -8.88
CA VAL A 335 -3.82 -12.65 -8.95
C VAL A 335 -4.62 -13.93 -8.74
N SER A 336 -4.25 -15.02 -9.43
CA SER A 336 -4.99 -16.29 -9.39
C SER A 336 -4.64 -17.19 -8.19
N THR A 337 -3.43 -17.13 -7.65
CA THR A 337 -3.00 -18.05 -6.58
C THR A 337 -2.65 -17.40 -5.25
N GLY A 338 -2.42 -16.08 -5.23
CA GLY A 338 -2.01 -15.35 -4.02
C GLY A 338 -0.62 -15.67 -3.51
N ASP A 339 0.21 -16.31 -4.33
CA ASP A 339 1.58 -16.62 -3.92
C ASP A 339 2.38 -15.31 -3.80
N ALA A 340 3.06 -15.14 -2.67
CA ALA A 340 3.92 -13.99 -2.40
C ALA A 340 5.00 -14.38 -1.39
N VAL A 341 6.11 -13.65 -1.39
CA VAL A 341 7.11 -13.69 -0.30
C VAL A 341 7.14 -12.34 0.38
N ARG A 342 7.26 -12.36 1.71
CA ARG A 342 7.49 -11.20 2.55
C ARG A 342 8.72 -11.42 3.42
N ILE A 343 9.61 -10.45 3.52
CA ILE A 343 10.89 -10.56 4.23
C ILE A 343 11.08 -9.36 5.17
N GLU A 344 11.34 -9.60 6.46
CA GLU A 344 11.68 -8.53 7.41
C GLU A 344 13.03 -7.91 7.04
N LEU A 345 13.06 -6.59 6.85
CA LEU A 345 14.31 -5.85 6.65
C LEU A 345 14.92 -5.56 8.04
N PRO A 346 16.13 -6.06 8.33
CA PRO A 346 16.66 -6.12 9.70
C PRO A 346 17.25 -4.79 10.18
N TYR A 347 17.62 -4.77 11.47
CA TYR A 347 18.38 -3.70 12.15
C TYR A 347 17.69 -2.34 12.31
N VAL A 348 16.49 -2.16 11.76
CA VAL A 348 15.71 -0.93 11.85
C VAL A 348 15.25 -0.65 13.29
N GLN A 349 14.93 -1.69 14.05
CA GLN A 349 14.48 -1.57 15.44
C GLN A 349 15.64 -1.16 16.35
N VAL A 350 15.64 0.10 16.77
CA VAL A 350 16.50 0.59 17.86
C VAL A 350 16.04 -0.01 19.21
N PRO A 351 16.89 -0.05 20.25
CA PRO A 351 16.51 -0.61 21.57
C PRO A 351 15.26 0.00 22.21
N SER A 352 14.88 1.23 21.84
CA SER A 352 13.63 1.86 22.30
C SER A 352 12.37 1.37 21.56
N GLY A 353 12.52 0.54 20.53
CA GLY A 353 11.43 -0.03 19.72
C GLY A 353 10.61 1.01 18.94
N THR A 354 11.17 2.21 18.72
CA THR A 354 10.37 3.36 18.25
C THR A 354 10.31 3.47 16.74
N VAL A 355 11.37 3.10 16.01
CA VAL A 355 11.41 3.19 14.55
C VAL A 355 10.49 2.15 13.91
N ASN A 356 9.80 2.50 12.84
CA ASN A 356 8.87 1.59 12.18
C ASN A 356 9.57 0.38 11.52
N LYS A 357 9.01 -0.82 11.71
CA LYS A 357 9.47 -2.03 10.99
C LYS A 357 9.29 -1.88 9.48
N GLN A 358 10.14 -2.54 8.71
CA GLN A 358 10.06 -2.54 7.25
C GLN A 358 10.11 -3.97 6.70
N TRP A 359 9.42 -4.19 5.59
CA TRP A 359 9.22 -5.50 4.99
C TRP A 359 9.28 -5.43 3.48
N LEU A 360 10.11 -6.25 2.86
CA LEU A 360 10.17 -6.41 1.42
C LEU A 360 9.15 -7.46 0.97
N TRP A 361 8.37 -7.13 -0.07
CA TRP A 361 7.37 -7.99 -0.68
C TRP A 361 7.75 -8.34 -2.11
N LEU A 362 7.43 -9.57 -2.53
CA LEU A 362 7.66 -10.11 -3.88
C LEU A 362 6.40 -10.81 -4.37
N GLU A 363 5.94 -10.47 -5.58
CA GLU A 363 4.72 -10.98 -6.22
C GLU A 363 5.00 -11.30 -7.69
N ASN A 364 4.60 -12.46 -8.19
CA ASN A 364 4.71 -12.77 -9.62
C ASN A 364 3.42 -12.40 -10.35
N HIS A 365 3.47 -11.54 -11.35
CA HIS A 365 2.30 -11.14 -12.14
C HIS A 365 2.41 -11.66 -13.56
N GLN A 366 1.38 -12.37 -14.04
CA GLN A 366 1.38 -13.01 -15.36
C GLN A 366 0.37 -12.40 -16.33
N ASN A 367 -0.39 -11.38 -15.92
CA ASN A 367 -1.39 -10.70 -16.76
C ASN A 367 -2.30 -11.72 -17.48
N LEU A 368 -2.81 -12.72 -16.73
CA LEU A 368 -3.61 -13.79 -17.30
C LEU A 368 -4.95 -13.26 -17.84
N PRO A 369 -5.48 -13.80 -18.96
CA PRO A 369 -6.76 -13.36 -19.50
C PRO A 369 -7.90 -13.46 -18.47
N GLY A 370 -8.65 -12.37 -18.31
CA GLY A 370 -9.77 -12.27 -17.38
C GLY A 370 -9.40 -11.83 -15.95
N ASN A 371 -8.11 -11.82 -15.60
CA ASN A 371 -7.64 -11.27 -14.34
C ASN A 371 -7.56 -9.73 -14.40
N LEU A 372 -7.95 -9.08 -13.31
CA LEU A 372 -7.71 -7.65 -13.09
C LEU A 372 -6.28 -7.49 -12.53
N ASP A 373 -5.34 -7.33 -13.44
CA ASP A 373 -3.90 -7.23 -13.17
C ASP A 373 -3.33 -5.88 -13.62
N HIS A 374 -2.00 -5.75 -13.70
CA HIS A 374 -1.31 -4.61 -14.29
C HIS A 374 -1.72 -4.33 -15.75
N GLY A 375 -1.45 -3.10 -16.19
CA GLY A 375 -1.73 -2.66 -17.55
C GLY A 375 -0.85 -3.34 -18.61
N ASN A 376 -1.18 -3.13 -19.88
CA ASN A 376 -0.53 -3.83 -20.99
C ASN A 376 0.96 -3.51 -21.17
N ALA A 377 1.42 -2.33 -20.75
CA ALA A 377 2.83 -1.95 -20.88
C ALA A 377 3.69 -2.57 -19.78
N GLN A 378 3.10 -2.85 -18.61
CA GLN A 378 3.74 -3.54 -17.52
C GLN A 378 3.99 -5.00 -17.90
N ARG A 379 5.26 -5.38 -17.96
CA ARG A 379 5.67 -6.73 -18.34
C ARG A 379 5.37 -7.75 -17.24
N LYS A 380 5.19 -9.01 -17.62
CA LYS A 380 5.10 -10.12 -16.68
C LYS A 380 6.42 -10.29 -15.92
N GLY A 381 6.37 -10.69 -14.65
CA GLY A 381 7.56 -10.89 -13.83
C GLY A 381 7.32 -10.70 -12.34
N ILE A 382 8.40 -10.60 -11.58
CA ILE A 382 8.35 -10.31 -10.15
C ILE A 382 8.23 -8.80 -9.93
N TYR A 383 7.15 -8.38 -9.28
CA TYR A 383 7.00 -7.03 -8.75
C TYR A 383 7.39 -7.00 -7.28
N ALA A 384 8.02 -5.92 -6.85
CA ALA A 384 8.53 -5.79 -5.50
C ALA A 384 8.21 -4.42 -4.89
N PHE A 385 8.00 -4.39 -3.58
CA PHE A 385 7.86 -3.14 -2.83
C PHE A 385 8.25 -3.33 -1.36
N VAL A 386 8.66 -2.24 -0.72
CA VAL A 386 8.89 -2.19 0.71
C VAL A 386 7.67 -1.59 1.41
N GLN A 387 7.14 -2.30 2.40
CA GLN A 387 6.14 -1.83 3.35
C GLN A 387 6.84 -1.28 4.60
N VAL A 388 6.44 -0.11 5.08
CA VAL A 388 6.90 0.52 6.33
C VAL A 388 5.75 0.64 7.31
N ASP A 389 5.90 0.14 8.54
CA ASP A 389 4.82 0.10 9.56
C ASP A 389 3.60 -0.73 9.08
N LYS A 390 2.40 -0.49 9.65
CA LYS A 390 1.13 -1.16 9.35
C LYS A 390 1.07 -2.64 9.72
N GLU A 391 1.92 -3.04 10.66
CA GLU A 391 1.96 -4.40 11.18
C GLU A 391 0.80 -4.80 12.09
N PRO A 392 0.30 -3.94 12.99
CA PRO A 392 -0.76 -4.35 13.91
C PRO A 392 -2.04 -4.74 13.15
N LEU A 393 -2.36 -6.03 13.11
CA LEU A 393 -3.63 -6.53 12.57
C LEU A 393 -4.76 -6.48 13.60
N SER A 394 -4.40 -6.46 14.89
CA SER A 394 -5.34 -6.40 16.01
C SER A 394 -4.98 -5.33 17.03
N GLY A 395 -5.97 -4.87 17.80
CA GLY A 395 -5.81 -3.88 18.88
C GLY A 395 -6.05 -2.44 18.45
N SER A 396 -5.83 -1.50 19.37
CA SER A 396 -6.09 -0.06 19.15
C SER A 396 -5.21 0.57 18.07
N GLY A 397 -4.03 0.00 17.80
CA GLY A 397 -3.13 0.43 16.73
C GLY A 397 -3.54 -0.04 15.34
N THR A 398 -4.55 -0.92 15.23
CA THR A 398 -4.93 -1.57 13.95
C THR A 398 -5.13 -0.54 12.85
N TYR A 399 -6.00 0.44 13.05
CA TYR A 399 -6.33 1.43 12.02
C TYR A 399 -5.54 2.74 12.15
N GLY A 400 -4.39 2.72 12.84
CA GLY A 400 -3.51 3.89 13.04
C GLY A 400 -2.39 4.03 12.00
N GLY A 401 -1.36 4.82 12.31
CA GLY A 401 -0.15 4.99 11.48
C GLY A 401 -0.28 6.02 10.35
N ASN A 402 0.81 6.21 9.60
CA ASN A 402 0.90 7.16 8.47
C ASN A 402 0.42 6.53 7.14
N CYS A 403 0.08 7.38 6.16
CA CYS A 403 -0.14 6.96 4.76
C CYS A 403 1.18 6.90 3.97
N ASN A 404 1.11 6.51 2.69
CA ASN A 404 2.27 6.31 1.80
C ASN A 404 3.28 5.36 2.43
N TYR A 405 2.85 4.18 2.84
CA TYR A 405 3.67 3.22 3.58
C TYR A 405 4.19 2.08 2.70
N THR A 406 3.85 2.04 1.42
CA THR A 406 4.46 1.15 0.43
C THR A 406 5.34 1.95 -0.52
N TRP A 407 6.51 1.42 -0.84
CA TRP A 407 7.48 2.02 -1.74
C TRP A 407 7.90 1.00 -2.80
N PRO A 408 7.61 1.23 -4.10
CA PRO A 408 7.91 0.27 -5.13
C PRO A 408 9.43 0.14 -5.32
N LEU A 409 9.86 -1.08 -5.58
CA LEU A 409 11.17 -1.37 -6.15
C LEU A 409 10.97 -1.69 -7.63
N SER A 410 11.76 -1.05 -8.48
CA SER A 410 11.72 -1.22 -9.93
C SER A 410 12.99 -1.95 -10.37
N ALA A 411 12.86 -2.89 -11.30
CA ALA A 411 14.02 -3.55 -11.92
C ALA A 411 14.87 -2.58 -12.75
N MET A 412 14.36 -1.39 -13.05
CA MET A 412 15.15 -0.29 -13.60
C MET A 412 16.29 0.13 -12.65
N GLY A 413 16.11 -0.01 -11.33
CA GLY A 413 17.05 0.52 -10.35
C GLY A 413 16.73 1.94 -9.89
N ASN A 414 17.51 2.38 -8.90
CA ASN A 414 17.45 3.67 -8.25
C ASN A 414 18.63 4.55 -8.67
N TYR A 415 18.36 5.83 -8.89
CA TYR A 415 19.31 6.80 -9.41
C TYR A 415 19.21 8.13 -8.69
N ASP A 416 20.32 8.85 -8.66
CA ASP A 416 20.34 10.29 -8.46
C ASP A 416 19.81 10.98 -9.74
N MET A 417 18.48 11.00 -9.88
CA MET A 417 17.81 11.56 -11.05
C MET A 417 18.08 13.05 -11.20
N ILE A 418 18.39 13.48 -12.43
CA ILE A 418 18.43 14.90 -12.79
C ILE A 418 17.08 15.26 -13.40
N ILE A 419 16.48 16.34 -12.93
CA ILE A 419 15.19 16.83 -13.46
C ILE A 419 15.42 17.99 -14.44
N ASP A 420 14.64 18.01 -15.53
CA ASP A 420 14.44 19.19 -16.36
C ASP A 420 13.00 19.67 -16.16
N GLU A 421 12.84 20.75 -15.42
CA GLU A 421 11.53 21.29 -15.07
C GLU A 421 10.78 21.87 -16.28
N ASN A 422 11.49 22.37 -17.29
CA ASN A 422 10.86 23.00 -18.45
C ASN A 422 10.29 21.95 -19.40
N GLU A 423 11.00 20.84 -19.57
CA GLU A 423 10.61 19.72 -20.43
C GLU A 423 9.83 18.63 -19.67
N GLU A 424 9.62 18.80 -18.36
CA GLU A 424 9.01 17.82 -17.45
C GLU A 424 9.65 16.42 -17.60
N LEU A 425 10.99 16.37 -17.54
CA LEU A 425 11.77 15.18 -17.93
C LEU A 425 12.67 14.68 -16.80
N TYR A 426 12.72 13.35 -16.64
CA TYR A 426 13.79 12.70 -15.89
C TYR A 426 14.98 12.38 -16.78
N HIS A 427 16.18 12.69 -16.32
CA HIS A 427 17.43 12.22 -16.87
C HIS A 427 18.03 11.17 -15.94
N VAL A 428 18.17 9.96 -16.45
CA VAL A 428 18.77 8.82 -15.77
C VAL A 428 20.10 8.50 -16.43
N ASN A 429 21.14 8.38 -15.60
CA ASN A 429 22.51 8.10 -16.03
C ASN A 429 23.07 6.97 -15.17
N ASP A 430 23.66 5.96 -15.79
CA ASP A 430 24.25 4.81 -15.10
C ASP A 430 25.42 5.22 -14.18
N GLU A 431 26.11 6.33 -14.48
CA GLU A 431 27.14 6.88 -13.59
C GLU A 431 26.56 7.43 -12.26
N LEU A 432 25.26 7.67 -12.22
CA LEU A 432 24.51 8.21 -11.08
C LEU A 432 23.60 7.15 -10.43
N GLU A 433 23.88 5.86 -10.64
CA GLU A 433 23.28 4.80 -9.85
C GLU A 433 23.43 5.10 -8.36
N ASN A 434 22.33 4.93 -7.63
CA ASN A 434 22.26 5.13 -6.19
C ASN A 434 21.30 4.08 -5.60
N PRO A 435 21.76 2.82 -5.48
CA PRO A 435 20.92 1.69 -5.10
C PRO A 435 20.31 1.79 -3.70
N LEU A 436 20.90 2.60 -2.81
CA LEU A 436 20.48 2.71 -1.40
C LEU A 436 19.48 3.84 -1.15
N THR A 437 19.59 4.97 -1.86
CA THR A 437 18.78 6.18 -1.56
C THR A 437 18.20 6.87 -2.78
N GLY A 438 18.52 6.42 -4.00
CA GLY A 438 18.04 7.01 -5.23
C GLY A 438 16.54 6.84 -5.45
N TYR A 439 16.02 7.59 -6.42
CA TYR A 439 14.66 7.40 -6.91
C TYR A 439 14.62 6.50 -8.14
N ASN A 440 13.50 5.83 -8.35
CA ASN A 440 13.17 5.11 -9.58
C ASN A 440 12.00 5.79 -10.30
N ASN A 441 11.66 5.27 -11.49
CA ASN A 441 10.63 5.82 -12.39
C ASN A 441 9.22 5.85 -11.78
N LEU A 442 8.97 5.12 -10.69
CA LEU A 442 7.69 5.08 -10.00
C LEU A 442 7.62 6.05 -8.82
N ILE A 443 8.60 6.94 -8.64
CA ILE A 443 8.63 7.88 -7.52
C ILE A 443 8.36 9.30 -8.03
N LEU A 444 7.30 9.92 -7.51
CA LEU A 444 7.18 11.38 -7.50
C LEU A 444 8.12 11.92 -6.45
N GLY A 445 9.37 12.15 -6.86
CA GLY A 445 10.38 12.66 -5.97
C GLY A 445 10.02 14.07 -5.47
N ALA A 446 10.54 14.41 -4.30
CA ALA A 446 10.37 15.73 -3.71
C ALA A 446 11.63 16.57 -3.95
N TRP A 447 11.44 17.81 -4.41
CA TRP A 447 12.50 18.78 -4.76
C TRP A 447 12.05 20.19 -4.34
N ASP A 448 12.99 21.13 -4.17
CA ASP A 448 12.68 22.54 -3.89
C ASP A 448 12.40 23.26 -5.22
N LEU A 449 11.14 23.27 -5.64
CA LEU A 449 10.71 23.60 -7.00
C LEU A 449 10.09 25.01 -7.09
N LYS A 450 9.25 25.38 -6.13
CA LYS A 450 8.37 26.56 -6.23
C LYS A 450 9.11 27.83 -5.84
N ASP A 451 9.49 27.92 -4.56
CA ASP A 451 10.01 29.14 -3.96
C ASP A 451 11.55 29.15 -3.93
N ARG A 452 12.20 27.98 -4.08
CA ARG A 452 13.66 27.82 -4.06
C ARG A 452 14.26 28.42 -2.78
N ASP A 453 13.56 28.17 -1.68
CA ASP A 453 13.78 28.82 -0.38
C ASP A 453 14.65 28.00 0.57
N GLY A 454 15.19 26.87 0.10
CA GLY A 454 15.98 25.93 0.89
C GLY A 454 15.11 24.98 1.72
N ASN A 455 13.82 24.86 1.41
CA ASN A 455 12.91 23.90 2.03
C ASN A 455 12.11 23.14 0.95
N ILE A 456 11.93 21.84 1.15
CA ILE A 456 11.06 20.99 0.34
C ILE A 456 9.73 20.81 1.08
N TYR A 457 8.69 21.44 0.58
CA TYR A 457 7.33 21.28 1.10
C TYR A 457 6.65 20.03 0.54
N ARG A 458 5.59 19.57 1.22
CA ARG A 458 4.86 18.33 0.88
C ARG A 458 4.37 18.29 -0.57
N ASP A 459 3.99 19.45 -1.10
CA ASP A 459 3.38 19.59 -2.41
C ASP A 459 4.38 20.00 -3.51
N GLU A 460 5.68 19.92 -3.22
CA GLU A 460 6.76 20.10 -4.19
C GLU A 460 7.26 18.74 -4.66
N LEU A 461 6.39 18.10 -5.46
CA LEU A 461 6.63 16.83 -6.08
C LEU A 461 6.76 17.03 -7.58
N PHE A 462 7.78 16.43 -8.19
CA PHE A 462 7.95 16.52 -9.64
C PHE A 462 7.30 15.31 -10.32
N LEU A 463 6.41 15.57 -11.27
CA LEU A 463 5.83 14.56 -12.16
C LEU A 463 6.48 14.70 -13.53
N ALA A 464 7.36 13.78 -13.89
CA ALA A 464 7.91 13.75 -15.24
C ALA A 464 6.88 13.21 -16.25
N LYS A 465 6.78 13.86 -17.40
CA LYS A 465 6.04 13.41 -18.59
C LYS A 465 6.80 12.39 -19.41
N ASN A 466 8.12 12.31 -19.27
CA ASN A 466 8.98 11.40 -20.03
C ASN A 466 10.30 11.13 -19.27
N MET A 467 11.17 10.29 -19.82
CA MET A 467 12.49 9.99 -19.28
C MET A 467 13.53 9.74 -20.39
N LYS A 468 14.75 10.22 -20.18
CA LYS A 468 15.93 9.85 -20.96
C LYS A 468 16.86 8.97 -20.13
N VAL A 469 17.24 7.82 -20.69
CA VAL A 469 18.25 6.93 -20.11
C VAL A 469 19.52 7.08 -20.93
N ASN A 470 20.61 7.50 -20.29
CA ASN A 470 21.92 7.78 -20.91
C ASN A 470 21.82 8.69 -22.14
N GLY A 471 20.96 9.71 -22.05
CA GLY A 471 20.75 10.71 -23.11
C GLY A 471 19.76 10.31 -24.21
N ALA A 472 19.24 9.08 -24.21
CA ALA A 472 18.28 8.60 -25.19
C ALA A 472 16.86 8.49 -24.59
N PHE A 473 15.84 8.88 -25.35
CA PHE A 473 14.45 8.61 -24.96
C PHE A 473 14.15 7.12 -25.05
N LEU A 474 13.27 6.65 -24.16
CA LEU A 474 12.70 5.31 -24.27
C LEU A 474 11.58 5.30 -25.32
N ASP A 475 11.34 4.11 -25.88
CA ASP A 475 10.22 3.89 -26.80
C ASP A 475 8.88 4.07 -26.05
N SER A 476 7.87 4.62 -26.73
CA SER A 476 6.56 4.87 -26.09
C SER A 476 5.86 3.59 -25.63
N SER A 477 6.16 2.43 -26.23
CA SER A 477 5.64 1.13 -25.79
C SER A 477 6.11 0.70 -24.40
N VAL A 478 7.14 1.35 -23.85
CA VAL A 478 7.62 1.10 -22.49
C VAL A 478 6.64 1.61 -21.44
N TYR A 479 5.77 2.57 -21.75
CA TYR A 479 4.96 3.28 -20.77
C TYR A 479 3.51 2.79 -20.71
N GLY A 480 2.96 2.72 -19.50
CA GLY A 480 1.56 2.34 -19.25
C GLY A 480 0.54 3.42 -19.58
N LEU A 481 0.94 4.68 -19.55
CA LEU A 481 0.10 5.83 -19.91
C LEU A 481 0.95 6.91 -20.60
N ASP A 482 0.65 7.15 -21.88
CA ASP A 482 1.40 8.05 -22.77
C ASP A 482 2.92 7.81 -22.68
N THR A 483 3.67 8.75 -22.11
CA THR A 483 5.11 8.61 -21.81
C THR A 483 5.45 8.82 -20.34
N TYR A 484 4.44 8.86 -19.47
CA TYR A 484 4.60 9.16 -18.05
C TYR A 484 5.15 7.93 -17.30
N PRO A 485 6.38 7.98 -16.76
CA PRO A 485 6.99 6.81 -16.11
C PRO A 485 6.25 6.36 -14.84
N LEU A 486 5.61 7.29 -14.14
CA LEU A 486 4.91 7.03 -12.87
C LEU A 486 3.77 6.02 -12.98
N PHE A 487 3.08 5.97 -14.13
CA PHE A 487 1.92 5.13 -14.35
C PHE A 487 2.28 3.69 -14.78
N GLY A 488 3.51 3.28 -14.45
CA GLY A 488 4.03 1.95 -14.70
C GLY A 488 4.75 1.84 -16.04
N THR A 489 5.78 1.00 -16.08
CA THR A 489 6.59 0.75 -17.27
C THR A 489 6.94 -0.72 -17.46
N ALA A 490 7.41 -1.07 -18.66
CA ALA A 490 8.00 -2.36 -18.95
C ALA A 490 9.32 -2.62 -18.20
N LEU A 491 9.86 -1.64 -17.47
CA LEU A 491 11.10 -1.76 -16.69
C LEU A 491 10.85 -2.11 -15.22
N ASP A 492 9.59 -2.17 -14.78
CA ASP A 492 9.26 -2.28 -13.36
C ASP A 492 9.49 -3.70 -12.82
N ALA A 493 9.14 -4.74 -13.57
CA ALA A 493 9.18 -6.13 -13.11
C ALA A 493 10.59 -6.74 -13.21
N PHE A 494 11.03 -7.49 -12.21
CA PHE A 494 12.23 -8.30 -12.25
C PHE A 494 11.98 -9.60 -13.04
N LEU A 495 12.95 -10.00 -13.85
CA LEU A 495 12.92 -11.14 -14.75
C LEU A 495 13.94 -12.23 -14.35
N PRO A 496 13.82 -13.46 -14.86
CA PRO A 496 14.86 -14.47 -14.71
C PRO A 496 16.26 -13.96 -15.07
N GLY A 497 17.22 -14.17 -14.17
CA GLY A 497 18.58 -13.65 -14.25
C GLY A 497 18.80 -12.38 -13.41
N ASP A 498 17.74 -11.66 -13.05
CA ASP A 498 17.84 -10.50 -12.18
C ASP A 498 18.16 -10.89 -10.73
N ARG A 499 18.74 -9.94 -10.00
CA ARG A 499 19.15 -10.12 -8.61
C ARG A 499 18.95 -8.84 -7.81
N MET A 500 18.42 -8.98 -6.61
CA MET A 500 18.42 -7.93 -5.59
C MET A 500 19.39 -8.33 -4.48
N ALA A 501 20.48 -7.58 -4.34
CA ALA A 501 21.48 -7.80 -3.29
C ALA A 501 22.18 -6.46 -2.98
N ILE A 502 23.05 -6.46 -1.97
CA ILE A 502 23.74 -5.25 -1.49
C ILE A 502 24.62 -4.56 -2.57
N ASP A 503 25.04 -5.29 -3.61
CA ASP A 503 25.84 -4.80 -4.75
C ASP A 503 25.03 -4.61 -6.05
N GLN A 504 23.70 -4.74 -5.98
CA GLN A 504 22.79 -4.59 -7.10
C GLN A 504 21.95 -3.30 -6.99
N ASN A 505 21.32 -2.91 -8.09
CA ASN A 505 20.45 -1.76 -8.17
C ASN A 505 19.02 -2.17 -8.58
N PRO A 506 18.02 -2.13 -7.69
CA PRO A 506 18.06 -1.64 -6.31
C PRO A 506 18.64 -2.65 -5.31
N ALA A 507 19.12 -2.16 -4.17
CA ALA A 507 19.59 -3.00 -3.07
C ALA A 507 18.45 -3.37 -2.10
N ALA A 508 18.50 -4.58 -1.53
CA ALA A 508 17.53 -5.08 -0.55
C ALA A 508 17.81 -4.56 0.88
N VAL A 509 17.73 -3.24 1.08
CA VAL A 509 18.01 -2.58 2.38
C VAL A 509 16.79 -1.83 2.93
N PRO A 510 16.71 -1.59 4.25
CA PRO A 510 15.72 -0.67 4.81
C PRO A 510 15.78 0.71 4.16
N LEU A 511 14.62 1.27 3.88
CA LEU A 511 14.47 2.60 3.31
C LEU A 511 14.62 3.69 4.38
N LEU A 512 15.11 4.84 3.94
CA LEU A 512 15.01 6.07 4.72
C LEU A 512 13.57 6.58 4.73
N THR A 513 13.08 7.03 5.88
CA THR A 513 11.75 7.63 6.02
C THR A 513 11.86 9.04 6.58
N TYR A 514 10.88 9.87 6.27
CA TYR A 514 10.79 11.23 6.79
C TYR A 514 9.32 11.61 6.82
N ARG A 515 8.74 11.63 8.02
CA ARG A 515 7.30 11.88 8.16
C ARG A 515 6.94 13.29 7.73
N THR A 516 6.08 13.40 6.72
CA THR A 516 5.57 14.69 6.22
C THR A 516 4.12 14.92 6.67
N PRO A 517 3.81 16.05 7.34
CA PRO A 517 2.45 16.40 7.76
C PRO A 517 1.43 16.39 6.60
N SER A 518 0.14 16.26 6.91
CA SER A 518 -0.94 16.28 5.91
C SER A 518 -1.12 17.64 5.21
N SER A 519 -0.71 18.75 5.86
CA SER A 519 -0.83 20.09 5.30
C SER A 519 0.27 20.35 4.25
N GLY A 520 -0.14 20.82 3.06
CA GLY A 520 0.75 21.10 1.93
C GLY A 520 1.85 22.12 2.23
N ARG A 521 1.52 23.18 2.99
CA ARG A 521 2.43 24.31 3.30
C ARG A 521 2.93 24.34 4.74
N ALA A 522 2.72 23.27 5.49
CA ALA A 522 3.35 23.18 6.80
C ALA A 522 4.87 23.10 6.59
N ARG A 523 5.63 23.97 7.28
CA ARG A 523 7.09 23.87 7.28
C ARG A 523 7.50 22.46 7.72
N PRO A 524 8.42 21.82 6.99
CA PRO A 524 8.91 20.52 7.39
C PRO A 524 9.54 20.61 8.79
N GLY A 525 9.15 19.71 9.68
CA GLY A 525 9.75 19.59 11.01
C GLY A 525 10.91 18.61 11.00
N ALA A 526 11.61 18.46 12.13
CA ALA A 526 12.62 17.42 12.30
C ALA A 526 12.04 15.99 12.11
N PRO A 527 12.89 14.99 11.78
CA PRO A 527 12.46 13.59 11.70
C PRO A 527 11.73 13.15 12.98
N ALA A 528 10.66 12.37 12.82
CA ALA A 528 9.97 11.80 13.96
C ALA A 528 10.80 10.65 14.57
N PRO A 529 10.63 10.29 15.86
CA PRO A 529 11.29 9.13 16.45
C PRO A 529 10.97 7.79 15.78
N ILE A 530 9.88 7.75 15.01
CA ILE A 530 9.46 6.59 14.22
C ILE A 530 10.17 6.48 12.86
N ASP A 531 10.89 7.54 12.45
CA ASP A 531 11.52 7.61 11.15
C ASP A 531 12.88 6.89 11.13
N ASN A 532 13.10 6.07 10.10
CA ASN A 532 14.39 5.46 9.86
C ASN A 532 15.30 6.44 9.10
N ARG A 533 16.43 6.82 9.73
CA ARG A 533 17.40 7.78 9.18
C ARG A 533 18.77 7.14 8.90
N ILE A 534 18.84 5.82 8.90
CA ILE A 534 20.04 5.02 8.71
C ILE A 534 19.77 3.95 7.66
N ILE A 535 20.72 3.75 6.75
CA ILE A 535 20.74 2.62 5.83
C ILE A 535 21.45 1.47 6.53
N HIS A 536 20.72 0.42 6.88
CA HIS A 536 21.30 -0.74 7.55
C HIS A 536 21.68 -1.80 6.52
N LEU A 537 22.99 -1.99 6.33
CA LEU A 537 23.50 -3.06 5.47
C LEU A 537 23.18 -4.42 6.10
N ASN A 538 22.80 -5.36 5.24
CA ASN A 538 22.41 -6.72 5.60
C ASN A 538 22.80 -7.69 4.47
N GLY A 539 22.72 -8.99 4.74
CA GLY A 539 23.12 -10.04 3.80
C GLY A 539 21.97 -10.63 2.98
N ILE A 540 20.82 -9.94 2.87
CA ILE A 540 19.70 -10.41 2.05
C ILE A 540 20.12 -10.36 0.57
N ALA A 541 19.97 -11.49 -0.11
CA ALA A 541 19.97 -11.54 -1.57
C ALA A 541 18.78 -12.35 -2.07
N ILE A 542 18.20 -11.90 -3.18
CA ILE A 542 17.10 -12.56 -3.88
C ILE A 542 17.54 -12.74 -5.33
N ASP A 543 17.69 -14.00 -5.74
CA ASP A 543 18.00 -14.35 -7.11
C ASP A 543 16.71 -14.79 -7.82
N ILE A 544 16.41 -14.21 -8.98
CA ILE A 544 15.28 -14.63 -9.83
C ILE A 544 15.81 -15.69 -10.78
N ILE A 545 15.58 -16.97 -10.49
CA ILE A 545 16.32 -18.07 -11.11
C ILE A 545 15.81 -18.36 -12.52
N GLU A 546 14.54 -18.70 -12.64
CA GLU A 546 13.93 -19.13 -13.90
C GLU A 546 12.42 -18.89 -13.89
N GLN A 547 11.85 -18.76 -15.09
CA GLN A 547 10.42 -18.83 -15.32
C GLN A 547 10.09 -20.22 -15.86
N LEU A 548 9.13 -20.88 -15.24
CA LEU A 548 8.61 -22.19 -15.64
C LEU A 548 7.62 -22.04 -16.80
N ASP A 549 7.31 -23.15 -17.48
CA ASP A 549 6.44 -23.17 -18.67
C ASP A 549 5.04 -22.59 -18.41
N ASP A 550 4.54 -22.68 -17.17
CA ASP A 550 3.24 -22.15 -16.76
C ASP A 550 3.27 -20.66 -16.37
N GLY A 551 4.43 -20.00 -16.47
CA GLY A 551 4.64 -18.62 -16.07
C GLY A 551 5.02 -18.42 -14.59
N SER A 552 5.04 -19.49 -13.78
CA SER A 552 5.53 -19.40 -12.41
C SER A 552 7.02 -19.06 -12.38
N ILE A 553 7.47 -18.33 -11.36
CA ILE A 553 8.88 -17.93 -11.23
C ILE A 553 9.49 -18.58 -10.00
N ARG A 554 10.64 -19.22 -10.18
CA ARG A 554 11.46 -19.74 -9.09
C ARG A 554 12.42 -18.65 -8.62
N ILE A 555 12.43 -18.36 -7.33
CA ILE A 555 13.37 -17.45 -6.69
C ILE A 555 14.18 -18.16 -5.60
N ARG A 556 15.38 -17.65 -5.29
CA ARG A 556 16.19 -18.09 -4.15
C ARG A 556 16.45 -16.93 -3.21
N ILE A 557 16.36 -17.19 -1.91
CA ILE A 557 16.60 -16.18 -0.86
C ILE A 557 17.81 -16.59 -0.03
N SER A 558 18.76 -15.70 0.15
CA SER A 558 19.98 -15.91 0.93
C SER A 558 20.10 -14.87 2.04
N TRP A 559 20.62 -15.26 3.22
CA TRP A 559 20.75 -14.38 4.39
C TRP A 559 22.15 -13.84 4.66
N ASN A 560 23.17 -14.41 4.03
CA ASN A 560 24.57 -14.10 4.33
C ASN A 560 25.33 -13.67 3.07
N GLU A 561 24.63 -13.06 2.10
CA GLU A 561 25.26 -12.49 0.92
C GLU A 561 25.85 -11.12 1.23
N ASN A 562 26.97 -11.16 1.94
CA ASN A 562 27.68 -10.01 2.46
C ASN A 562 28.87 -9.63 1.56
N ARG A 563 28.79 -9.91 0.25
CA ARG A 563 29.91 -9.82 -0.68
C ARG A 563 29.57 -8.97 -1.88
N LEU A 564 30.40 -7.96 -2.15
CA LEU A 564 30.34 -7.17 -3.38
C LEU A 564 31.06 -7.93 -4.49
N GLN A 565 30.31 -8.30 -5.54
CA GLN A 565 30.79 -8.98 -6.73
C GLN A 565 30.98 -8.02 -7.90
N SER A 566 30.22 -6.92 -7.92
CA SER A 566 30.32 -5.78 -8.84
C SER A 566 30.78 -4.52 -8.11
N SER A 567 31.39 -3.60 -8.85
CA SER A 567 31.67 -2.25 -8.34
C SER A 567 30.36 -1.50 -8.17
N VAL A 568 30.24 -0.73 -7.09
CA VAL A 568 29.00 -0.05 -6.73
C VAL A 568 29.29 1.31 -6.10
N ARG A 569 28.39 2.26 -6.34
CA ARG A 569 28.35 3.57 -5.69
C ARG A 569 27.28 3.57 -4.61
N TRP A 570 27.64 3.95 -3.40
CA TRP A 570 26.75 4.04 -2.26
C TRP A 570 26.70 5.47 -1.72
N CYS A 571 25.49 5.92 -1.40
CA CYS A 571 25.23 7.26 -0.88
C CYS A 571 24.32 7.20 0.35
N GLY A 572 24.45 8.18 1.24
CA GLY A 572 23.68 8.34 2.46
C GLY A 572 24.42 7.89 3.73
N ASN A 573 23.66 7.78 4.83
CA ASN A 573 24.17 7.37 6.15
C ASN A 573 24.11 5.84 6.30
N ILE A 574 25.24 5.17 6.11
CA ILE A 574 25.33 3.72 5.91
C ILE A 574 25.97 3.05 7.12
N HIS A 575 25.28 2.08 7.71
CA HIS A 575 25.77 1.32 8.85
C HIS A 575 26.00 -0.15 8.46
N LEU A 576 27.24 -0.60 8.61
CA LEU A 576 27.61 -2.02 8.49
C LEU A 576 27.49 -2.70 9.86
N HIS A 577 26.57 -3.65 9.98
CA HIS A 577 26.34 -4.42 11.23
C HIS A 577 27.10 -5.73 11.29
N GLU A 578 27.37 -6.31 10.12
CA GLU A 578 27.94 -7.65 10.00
C GLU A 578 29.33 -7.59 9.34
N ARG A 579 29.59 -8.54 8.44
CA ARG A 579 30.76 -8.56 7.58
C ARG A 579 30.39 -7.97 6.23
N LEU A 580 31.32 -7.29 5.58
CA LEU A 580 31.26 -6.91 4.17
C LEU A 580 32.56 -7.33 3.49
N GLU A 581 32.46 -8.13 2.44
CA GLU A 581 33.59 -8.58 1.63
C GLU A 581 33.57 -7.89 0.27
N ILE A 582 34.60 -7.15 -0.07
CA ILE A 582 34.77 -6.56 -1.39
C ILE A 582 35.61 -7.50 -2.24
N ASN A 583 35.05 -8.08 -3.30
CA ASN A 583 35.79 -9.04 -4.11
C ASN A 583 37.04 -8.44 -4.78
N LYS A 584 37.91 -9.33 -5.23
CA LYS A 584 39.12 -8.98 -5.99
C LYS A 584 38.77 -8.06 -7.16
N LYS A 585 39.46 -6.91 -7.26
CA LYS A 585 39.29 -5.87 -8.29
C LYS A 585 37.92 -5.17 -8.30
N VAL A 586 37.12 -5.32 -7.25
CA VAL A 586 35.86 -4.59 -7.08
C VAL A 586 36.14 -3.26 -6.38
N THR A 587 35.41 -2.22 -6.78
CA THR A 587 35.46 -0.90 -6.15
C THR A 587 34.14 -0.60 -5.46
N LEU A 588 34.20 -0.28 -4.17
CA LEU A 588 33.13 0.42 -3.46
C LEU A 588 33.43 1.91 -3.47
N LEU A 589 32.55 2.71 -4.06
CA LEU A 589 32.60 4.16 -4.00
C LEU A 589 31.55 4.65 -2.99
N VAL A 590 31.97 5.33 -1.92
CA VAL A 590 31.09 6.09 -1.03
C VAL A 590 31.17 7.55 -1.42
N ASP A 591 30.07 8.08 -1.92
CA ASP A 591 30.01 9.37 -2.62
C ASP A 591 28.79 10.20 -2.20
N GLN A 592 28.81 11.51 -2.48
CA GLN A 592 27.71 12.42 -2.23
C GLN A 592 26.49 12.07 -3.07
N GLY A 593 25.38 11.70 -2.42
CA GLY A 593 24.09 11.51 -3.07
C GLY A 593 23.44 12.84 -3.44
N LEU A 594 22.70 12.86 -4.55
CA LEU A 594 21.95 14.04 -5.02
C LEU A 594 20.44 13.90 -4.75
N THR A 595 19.95 12.68 -4.56
CA THR A 595 18.55 12.42 -4.22
C THR A 595 18.20 13.02 -2.86
N PRO A 596 17.14 13.83 -2.77
CA PRO A 596 16.73 14.44 -1.50
C PRO A 596 16.40 13.41 -0.41
N GLN A 597 17.07 13.53 0.73
CA GLN A 597 16.89 12.67 1.91
C GLN A 597 16.31 13.43 3.10
N LYS A 598 16.40 14.76 3.12
CA LYS A 598 15.84 15.65 4.15
C LYS A 598 15.19 16.87 3.50
N PRO A 599 14.16 17.48 4.09
CA PRO A 599 13.43 18.58 3.47
C PRO A 599 14.00 19.97 3.79
N VAL A 600 15.00 20.08 4.67
CA VAL A 600 15.54 21.36 5.14
C VAL A 600 17.05 21.27 5.29
N ASP A 601 17.68 22.43 5.50
CA ASP A 601 19.12 22.58 5.69
C ASP A 601 19.95 21.98 4.54
N PRO A 602 19.69 22.35 3.27
CA PRO A 602 20.47 21.84 2.15
C PRO A 602 21.94 22.27 2.28
N MET A 603 22.83 21.49 1.68
CA MET A 603 24.24 21.86 1.54
C MET A 603 24.55 22.27 0.10
N GLU A 604 25.55 23.12 -0.08
CA GLU A 604 26.05 23.47 -1.41
C GLU A 604 27.02 22.39 -1.90
N PHE A 605 26.74 21.81 -3.06
CA PHE A 605 27.60 20.83 -3.71
C PHE A 605 27.70 21.13 -5.20
N LYS A 606 28.92 21.39 -5.68
CA LYS A 606 29.22 21.73 -7.09
C LYS A 606 28.31 22.85 -7.65
N GLY A 607 28.00 23.85 -6.82
CA GLY A 607 27.17 25.00 -7.20
C GLY A 607 25.67 24.74 -7.19
N GLN A 608 25.21 23.62 -6.63
CA GLN A 608 23.79 23.27 -6.47
C GLN A 608 23.45 23.04 -5.01
N GLN A 609 22.22 23.38 -4.60
CA GLN A 609 21.70 22.97 -3.31
C GLN A 609 21.26 21.51 -3.38
N ILE A 610 21.81 20.69 -2.48
CA ILE A 610 21.42 19.29 -2.33
C ILE A 610 20.80 19.06 -0.96
N PHE A 611 19.71 18.31 -0.97
CA PHE A 611 18.89 18.02 0.21
C PHE A 611 19.26 16.67 0.83
N ALA A 612 20.56 16.39 0.86
CA ALA A 612 21.16 15.19 1.44
C ALA A 612 22.42 15.60 2.21
N ASP A 613 22.71 14.91 3.31
CA ASP A 613 23.97 15.09 4.02
C ASP A 613 25.12 14.39 3.26
N ALA A 614 26.36 14.71 3.64
CA ALA A 614 27.52 13.97 3.19
C ALA A 614 27.41 12.49 3.60
N SER A 615 27.76 11.60 2.67
CA SER A 615 27.62 10.16 2.90
C SER A 615 28.59 9.67 3.97
N SER A 616 28.21 8.63 4.69
CA SER A 616 29.05 8.02 5.70
C SER A 616 28.93 6.51 5.67
N LEU A 617 30.07 5.82 5.81
CA LEU A 617 30.14 4.40 6.05
C LEU A 617 30.63 4.17 7.48
N VAL A 618 29.73 3.69 8.35
CA VAL A 618 30.01 3.44 9.75
C VAL A 618 30.05 1.94 10.02
N LEU A 619 31.23 1.44 10.40
CA LEU A 619 31.43 0.08 10.86
C LEU A 619 30.99 -0.03 12.32
N GLN A 620 29.87 -0.70 12.58
CA GLN A 620 29.33 -0.91 13.91
C GLN A 620 30.22 -1.81 14.78
N PRO A 621 30.08 -1.81 16.11
CA PRO A 621 30.87 -2.69 16.98
C PRO A 621 30.78 -4.16 16.55
N GLY A 622 31.95 -4.80 16.38
CA GLY A 622 32.04 -6.20 15.97
C GLY A 622 31.86 -6.46 14.47
N SER A 623 31.57 -5.44 13.67
CA SER A 623 31.50 -5.56 12.21
C SER A 623 32.88 -5.70 11.57
N SER A 624 32.95 -6.23 10.34
CA SER A 624 34.21 -6.34 9.60
C SER A 624 34.08 -5.96 8.13
N LEU A 625 35.04 -5.19 7.63
CA LEU A 625 35.16 -4.86 6.21
C LEU A 625 36.42 -5.51 5.64
N VAL A 626 36.28 -6.36 4.63
CA VAL A 626 37.37 -7.15 4.07
C VAL A 626 37.57 -6.82 2.61
N LEU A 627 38.76 -6.31 2.29
CA LEU A 627 39.14 -5.91 0.94
C LEU A 627 39.92 -7.04 0.27
N GLY A 628 39.34 -7.65 -0.76
CA GLY A 628 39.99 -8.64 -1.60
C GLY A 628 41.20 -8.09 -2.37
N LYS A 629 41.99 -8.98 -2.98
CA LYS A 629 43.18 -8.59 -3.75
C LYS A 629 42.87 -7.49 -4.77
N ARG A 630 43.59 -6.35 -4.74
CA ARG A 630 43.38 -5.21 -5.65
C ARG A 630 41.96 -4.63 -5.65
N SER A 631 41.16 -4.87 -4.61
CA SER A 631 39.90 -4.16 -4.44
C SER A 631 40.16 -2.74 -3.92
N THR A 632 39.17 -1.86 -4.08
CA THR A 632 39.30 -0.47 -3.65
C THR A 632 38.06 -0.04 -2.88
N VAL A 633 38.25 0.68 -1.79
CA VAL A 633 37.21 1.53 -1.21
C VAL A 633 37.61 2.97 -1.47
N VAL A 634 36.72 3.75 -2.09
CA VAL A 634 36.90 5.18 -2.31
C VAL A 634 35.88 5.91 -1.44
N ILE A 635 36.36 6.83 -0.61
CA ILE A 635 35.54 7.72 0.19
C ILE A 635 35.77 9.12 -0.39
N ASP A 636 34.78 9.70 -1.06
CA ASP A 636 34.96 10.91 -1.87
C ASP A 636 33.90 11.99 -1.54
N ASN A 637 34.11 13.20 -2.05
CA ASN A 637 33.17 14.33 -1.99
C ASN A 637 32.71 14.66 -0.56
N GLY A 638 33.65 14.65 0.39
CA GLY A 638 33.38 14.94 1.80
C GLY A 638 32.73 13.78 2.57
N SER A 639 32.61 12.60 1.95
CA SER A 639 32.12 11.40 2.63
C SER A 639 33.08 10.95 3.73
N THR A 640 32.59 10.10 4.64
CA THR A 640 33.38 9.62 5.78
C THR A 640 33.36 8.10 5.93
N LEU A 641 34.46 7.56 6.47
CA LEU A 641 34.56 6.18 6.94
C LEU A 641 34.85 6.20 8.44
N THR A 642 33.94 5.63 9.23
CA THR A 642 34.04 5.60 10.70
C THR A 642 34.13 4.17 11.21
N LEU A 643 35.08 3.90 12.09
CA LEU A 643 35.23 2.61 12.77
C LEU A 643 34.83 2.76 14.24
N LEU A 644 33.80 2.04 14.66
CA LEU A 644 33.42 1.97 16.07
C LEU A 644 34.22 0.88 16.80
N GLY A 645 34.24 0.96 18.13
CA GLY A 645 35.03 0.04 18.97
C GLY A 645 34.73 -1.43 18.65
N GLY A 646 35.79 -2.21 18.39
CA GLY A 646 35.68 -3.64 18.07
C GLY A 646 35.35 -3.95 16.60
N SER A 647 35.19 -2.95 15.73
CA SER A 647 35.15 -3.17 14.28
C SER A 647 36.55 -3.37 13.70
N VAL A 648 36.63 -4.06 12.55
CA VAL A 648 37.91 -4.41 11.90
C VAL A 648 37.85 -4.14 10.40
N ILE A 649 38.96 -3.64 9.85
CA ILE A 649 39.20 -3.59 8.40
C ILE A 649 40.37 -4.53 8.07
N GLU A 650 40.14 -5.49 7.18
CA GLU A 650 41.16 -6.40 6.66
C GLU A 650 41.53 -5.99 5.23
N ILE A 651 42.79 -5.63 4.99
CA ILE A 651 43.25 -5.14 3.68
C ILE A 651 44.07 -6.23 2.98
N GLY A 652 43.51 -6.80 1.92
CA GLY A 652 44.16 -7.81 1.10
C GLY A 652 45.29 -7.27 0.22
N PRO A 653 46.04 -8.15 -0.47
CA PRO A 653 47.22 -7.74 -1.25
C PRO A 653 46.90 -6.71 -2.32
N ARG A 654 47.59 -5.56 -2.27
CA ARG A 654 47.42 -4.42 -3.17
C ARG A 654 45.99 -3.84 -3.20
N ALA A 655 45.17 -4.15 -2.21
CA ALA A 655 43.92 -3.43 -2.02
C ALA A 655 44.20 -2.06 -1.40
N SER A 656 43.28 -1.12 -1.59
CA SER A 656 43.47 0.25 -1.12
C SER A 656 42.18 0.87 -0.59
N ILE A 657 42.33 1.74 0.40
CA ILE A 657 41.31 2.71 0.79
C ILE A 657 41.84 4.07 0.35
N ILE A 658 41.04 4.79 -0.44
CA ILE A 658 41.35 6.12 -0.95
C ILE A 658 40.39 7.09 -0.28
N ILE A 659 40.93 8.11 0.38
CA ILE A 659 40.16 9.21 0.98
C ILE A 659 40.43 10.45 0.11
N GLY A 660 39.37 10.96 -0.52
CA GLY A 660 39.37 12.10 -1.44
C GLY A 660 39.22 13.45 -0.77
#